data_AF-A0A162ICH0-F1
#
_entry.id   AF-A0A162ICH0-F1
#
_cell.length_a   1.000
_cell.length_b   1.000
_cell.length_c   1.000
_cell.angle_alpha   90.00
_cell.angle_beta   90.00
_cell.angle_gamma   90.00
#
_symmetry.space_group_name_H-M   'P 1'
#
loop_
_entity.id
_entity.type
_entity.pdbx_description
1 polymer ?
#
loop_
_entity_poly.entity_id
_entity_poly.type
_entity_poly.pdbx_seq_one_letter_code
_entity_poly.pdbx_strand_id
1 'polypeptide(L)'
;MGETLDLPAIICLSAVSALLPIAIICAWRLVPHTRQTDRLLMLWHVYDALTHFLVEGSYLWNCFFTYIELPYGNPREPPYFLNRKDRLHGAAYGTGPTARLWQEYGKADSRWVEADPGVIALEILTVVFDGAAAVYVCYLIYKSVHTSETNPKISARYRALLWFVAVILAVCELYGGWMTFAPEWLTGNPSLNTENPIYLWLYLAFFNGIWVVVPLWVLCKAWQEIGSAFMTVTFSMDYNNADEFERTQSPHIFNQPQIVHHGPDHDAPRFTPYPDDDYSSLFYSANPMHNRTSRRPSCASSFNRPLPYPKDDSPFLLENDLYVAPLNPARSASVRSHSIRSNTPCSVNHTPPLNPRPSSARSGSVKSNTSSSMSRGVVSQVYDRSTGTVTPYNISSEPPPFFRPFLGDAPASCGSPGYDPSLVLSSTKGIKEAVQGLRRAMQGLGSDEKALITILSSQNPLQIDEIRRSYRETYNRDLLQDIKSETHGRLEAVLTNLACGPLLQDVYRLKYAFGAGNYEVLIDVLVNRCNADVEAIKNRFREVFIHETVLNHVGRMQILSSTGRELLRTILEAQKADEECTVDDDAVMKDVQTIYEAMVLPAQSVFQRTALCEVFTRRSNAQICAIQLAYDFKYNTHLEEQILKTYEYEDFTRKAMLSILSHARDPVGATAKKLIDTMEGRGTSHWFLIDRMVRLHWMEDWTDQHGKAFGKEVLRRIRHKYASSLKRYIEAETLINGHYKAALLAIIPEPEKTMP
;
A
#
# COMPACT_ATOMS: atom_id res chain seq x y z
N MET A 1 -4.93 67.60 7.36
CA MET A 1 -5.10 68.09 5.98
C MET A 1 -5.37 66.87 5.11
N GLY A 2 -6.52 66.86 4.44
CA GLY A 2 -7.06 65.87 3.49
C GLY A 2 -6.43 64.48 3.43
N GLU A 3 -7.11 63.49 4.02
CA GLU A 3 -6.97 62.05 3.74
C GLU A 3 -7.49 61.74 2.32
N THR A 4 -6.80 62.23 1.29
CA THR A 4 -7.21 62.03 -0.11
C THR A 4 -6.12 61.33 -0.89
N LEU A 5 -6.49 60.26 -1.58
CA LEU A 5 -5.68 59.63 -2.64
C LEU A 5 -5.24 60.71 -3.64
N ASP A 6 -3.93 60.97 -3.72
CA ASP A 6 -3.37 61.91 -4.67
C ASP A 6 -3.31 61.30 -6.08
N LEU A 7 -3.14 62.13 -7.10
CA LEU A 7 -3.09 61.67 -8.50
C LEU A 7 -2.02 60.59 -8.74
N PRO A 8 -0.80 60.68 -8.17
CA PRO A 8 0.19 59.60 -8.24
C PRO A 8 -0.31 58.28 -7.65
N ALA A 9 -0.91 58.29 -6.45
CA ALA A 9 -1.46 57.09 -5.83
C ALA A 9 -2.53 56.45 -6.71
N ILE A 10 -3.45 57.24 -7.27
CA ILE A 10 -4.50 56.75 -8.18
C ILE A 10 -3.89 56.07 -9.41
N ILE A 11 -2.86 56.67 -10.02
CA ILE A 11 -2.21 56.10 -11.21
C ILE A 11 -1.52 54.78 -10.86
N CYS A 12 -0.77 54.73 -9.76
CA CYS A 12 -0.06 53.53 -9.31
C CYS A 12 -1.04 52.39 -8.96
N LEU A 13 -2.09 52.69 -8.20
CA LEU A 13 -3.13 51.72 -7.85
C LEU A 13 -3.88 51.23 -9.08
N SER A 14 -4.16 52.12 -10.04
CA SER A 14 -4.80 51.73 -11.32
C SER A 14 -3.91 50.80 -12.14
N ALA A 15 -2.59 51.05 -12.16
CA ALA A 15 -1.63 50.21 -12.88
C ALA A 15 -1.54 48.80 -12.28
N VAL A 16 -1.44 48.68 -10.95
CA VAL A 16 -1.44 47.36 -10.27
C VAL A 16 -2.79 46.65 -10.44
N SER A 17 -3.89 47.40 -10.33
CA SER A 17 -5.24 46.85 -10.51
C SER A 17 -5.50 46.34 -11.93
N ALA A 18 -4.81 46.87 -12.94
CA ALA A 18 -4.95 46.45 -14.33
C ALA A 18 -4.45 45.00 -14.58
N LEU A 19 -3.67 44.42 -13.68
CA LEU A 19 -3.25 43.02 -13.76
C LEU A 19 -4.43 42.05 -13.53
N LEU A 20 -5.41 42.45 -12.71
CA LEU A 20 -6.55 41.60 -12.37
C LEU A 20 -7.47 41.34 -13.59
N PRO A 21 -7.87 42.33 -14.41
CA PRO A 21 -8.57 42.08 -15.66
C PRO A 21 -7.85 41.10 -16.60
N ILE A 22 -6.52 41.16 -16.68
CA ILE A 22 -5.72 40.24 -17.51
C ILE A 22 -5.89 38.81 -16.97
N ALA A 23 -5.71 38.62 -15.67
CA ALA A 23 -5.90 37.33 -15.01
C ALA A 23 -7.32 36.78 -15.17
N ILE A 24 -8.33 37.63 -15.06
CA ILE A 24 -9.74 37.29 -15.30
C ILE A 24 -9.95 36.80 -16.73
N ILE A 25 -9.46 37.54 -17.73
CA ILE A 25 -9.58 37.18 -19.14
C ILE A 25 -8.88 35.83 -19.41
N CYS A 26 -7.66 35.63 -18.89
CA CYS A 26 -6.95 34.36 -19.00
C CYS A 26 -7.74 33.20 -18.40
N ALA A 27 -8.26 33.35 -17.18
CA ALA A 27 -9.07 32.33 -16.52
C ALA A 27 -10.33 31.97 -17.32
N TRP A 28 -11.01 32.97 -17.86
CA TRP A 28 -12.23 32.75 -18.66
C TRP A 28 -11.96 32.10 -20.01
N ARG A 29 -10.83 32.42 -20.65
CA ARG A 29 -10.43 31.88 -21.95
C ARG A 29 -9.85 30.47 -21.85
N LEU A 30 -9.09 30.19 -20.79
CA LEU A 30 -8.33 28.94 -20.66
C LEU A 30 -9.04 27.89 -19.81
N VAL A 31 -10.13 28.20 -19.12
CA VAL A 31 -10.89 27.25 -18.31
C VAL A 31 -12.40 27.36 -18.61
N PRO A 32 -13.10 26.25 -18.89
CA PRO A 32 -14.54 26.25 -19.15
C PRO A 32 -15.37 26.80 -17.98
N HIS A 33 -16.55 27.38 -18.29
CA HIS A 33 -17.45 27.98 -17.29
C HIS A 33 -18.01 26.98 -16.28
N THR A 34 -18.03 25.70 -16.63
CA THR A 34 -18.47 24.63 -15.72
C THR A 34 -17.51 24.38 -14.56
N ARG A 35 -16.24 24.85 -14.63
CA ARG A 35 -15.20 24.58 -13.62
C ARG A 35 -14.80 25.84 -12.85
N GLN A 36 -15.70 26.35 -12.02
CA GLN A 36 -15.53 27.62 -11.29
C GLN A 36 -14.32 27.62 -10.34
N THR A 37 -14.07 26.53 -9.61
CA THR A 37 -12.90 26.44 -8.72
C THR A 37 -11.59 26.53 -9.49
N ASP A 38 -11.50 25.86 -10.64
CA ASP A 38 -10.30 25.90 -11.48
C ASP A 38 -10.12 27.25 -12.17
N ARG A 39 -11.22 27.98 -12.43
CA ARG A 39 -11.17 29.38 -12.87
C ARG A 39 -10.61 30.30 -11.82
N LEU A 40 -11.04 30.15 -10.56
CA LEU A 40 -10.51 30.94 -9.45
C LEU A 40 -9.03 30.62 -9.20
N LEU A 41 -8.64 29.34 -9.27
CA LEU A 41 -7.23 28.94 -9.20
C LEU A 41 -6.42 29.53 -10.35
N MET A 42 -6.92 29.46 -11.59
CA MET A 42 -6.22 30.04 -12.74
C MET A 42 -6.09 31.56 -12.60
N LEU A 43 -7.16 32.24 -12.17
CA LEU A 43 -7.15 33.69 -11.94
C LEU A 43 -6.08 34.06 -10.92
N TRP A 44 -6.06 33.39 -9.76
CA TRP A 44 -5.07 33.66 -8.73
C TRP A 44 -3.65 33.48 -9.26
N HIS A 45 -3.31 32.30 -9.79
CA HIS A 45 -1.93 32.00 -10.17
C HIS A 45 -1.45 32.81 -11.40
N VAL A 46 -2.36 33.29 -12.27
CA VAL A 46 -2.00 34.25 -13.32
C VAL A 46 -1.72 35.62 -12.71
N TYR A 47 -2.56 36.09 -11.79
CA TYR A 47 -2.36 37.36 -11.09
C TYR A 47 -1.06 37.35 -10.26
N ASP A 48 -0.80 36.24 -9.59
CA ASP A 48 0.39 35.94 -8.80
C ASP A 48 1.66 36.02 -9.67
N ALA A 49 1.69 35.27 -10.78
CA ALA A 49 2.79 35.31 -11.74
C ALA A 49 3.01 36.71 -12.33
N LEU A 50 1.94 37.45 -12.66
CA LEU A 50 2.05 38.82 -13.15
C LEU A 50 2.62 39.77 -12.09
N THR A 51 2.26 39.59 -10.83
CA THR A 51 2.75 40.42 -9.72
C THR A 51 4.23 40.16 -9.48
N HIS A 52 4.65 38.90 -9.38
CA HIS A 52 6.06 38.55 -9.26
C HIS A 52 6.91 39.10 -10.42
N PHE A 53 6.49 38.89 -11.68
CA PHE A 53 7.33 39.32 -12.80
C PHE A 53 7.29 40.83 -13.08
N LEU A 54 6.13 41.48 -12.96
CA LEU A 54 5.97 42.88 -13.38
C LEU A 54 6.08 43.88 -12.23
N VAL A 55 5.60 43.52 -11.03
CA VAL A 55 5.64 44.38 -9.86
C VAL A 55 6.94 44.14 -9.12
N GLU A 56 7.11 42.98 -8.48
CA GLU A 56 8.30 42.64 -7.69
C GLU A 56 9.58 42.58 -8.52
N GLY A 57 9.53 42.04 -9.74
CA GLY A 57 10.64 42.06 -10.68
C GLY A 57 11.11 43.49 -10.99
N SER A 58 10.19 44.46 -11.00
CA SER A 58 10.54 45.87 -11.17
C SER A 58 11.17 46.49 -9.91
N TYR A 59 10.85 46.00 -8.70
CA TYR A 59 11.54 46.40 -7.47
C TYR A 59 13.01 45.96 -7.53
N LEU A 60 13.26 44.68 -7.84
CA LEU A 60 14.61 44.16 -8.00
C LEU A 60 15.39 44.95 -9.05
N TRP A 61 14.77 45.24 -10.19
CA TRP A 61 15.41 46.08 -11.21
C TRP A 61 15.84 47.44 -10.67
N ASN A 62 14.96 48.13 -9.93
CA ASN A 62 15.29 49.42 -9.33
C ASN A 62 16.42 49.28 -8.28
N CYS A 63 16.42 48.23 -7.47
CA CYS A 63 17.48 47.97 -6.49
C CYS A 63 18.85 47.75 -7.15
N PHE A 64 18.93 46.98 -8.24
CA PHE A 64 20.22 46.69 -8.86
C PHE A 64 20.72 47.79 -9.81
N PHE A 65 19.82 48.50 -10.50
CA PHE A 65 20.20 49.33 -11.64
C PHE A 65 19.88 50.82 -11.50
N THR A 66 19.07 51.22 -10.51
CA THR A 66 18.74 52.64 -10.29
C THR A 66 19.52 53.18 -9.10
N TYR A 67 20.35 54.20 -9.33
CA TYR A 67 21.21 54.77 -8.30
C TYR A 67 21.54 56.26 -8.55
N ILE A 68 21.96 56.94 -7.49
CA ILE A 68 22.69 58.22 -7.56
C ILE A 68 24.11 58.02 -7.07
N GLU A 69 25.04 58.83 -7.61
CA GLU A 69 26.41 58.90 -7.12
C GLU A 69 26.51 59.89 -5.95
N LEU A 70 27.29 59.53 -4.94
CA LEU A 70 27.53 60.36 -3.77
C LEU A 70 28.69 61.33 -4.01
N PRO A 71 28.58 62.61 -3.58
CA PRO A 71 29.67 63.56 -3.65
C PRO A 71 30.93 63.06 -2.94
N TYR A 72 32.10 63.33 -3.51
CA TYR A 72 33.39 62.94 -2.95
C TYR A 72 33.57 63.51 -1.53
N GLY A 73 33.85 62.65 -0.56
CA GLY A 73 34.12 63.04 0.84
C GLY A 73 32.95 62.90 1.82
N ASN A 74 31.80 62.36 1.40
CA ASN A 74 30.65 62.10 2.28
C ASN A 74 30.32 60.59 2.37
N PRO A 75 31.22 59.74 2.91
CA PRO A 75 31.00 58.30 2.95
C PRO A 75 29.90 57.95 3.96
N ARG A 76 28.90 57.16 3.53
CA ARG A 76 27.91 56.57 4.44
C ARG A 76 28.59 55.53 5.35
N GLU A 77 28.06 55.35 6.56
CA GLU A 77 28.45 54.21 7.40
C GLU A 77 27.89 52.89 6.81
N PRO A 78 28.63 51.77 6.93
CA PRO A 78 28.18 50.47 6.45
C PRO A 78 26.87 50.02 7.12
N PRO A 79 26.09 49.10 6.50
CA PRO A 79 26.44 48.28 5.34
C PRO A 79 26.25 48.97 3.97
N TYR A 80 27.08 48.58 3.00
CA TYR A 80 27.00 49.05 1.61
C TYR A 80 26.38 47.98 0.71
N PHE A 81 25.29 48.32 0.03
CA PHE A 81 24.72 47.43 -0.98
C PHE A 81 25.75 47.19 -2.11
N LEU A 82 25.94 45.92 -2.50
CA LEU A 82 26.94 45.49 -3.49
C LEU A 82 28.39 45.93 -3.19
N ASN A 83 28.71 46.22 -1.93
CA ASN A 83 30.02 46.76 -1.52
C ASN A 83 30.42 48.05 -2.28
N ARG A 84 29.42 48.83 -2.73
CA ARG A 84 29.62 50.11 -3.43
C ARG A 84 29.43 51.27 -2.46
N LYS A 85 30.51 52.00 -2.17
CA LYS A 85 30.50 53.13 -1.21
C LYS A 85 30.17 54.47 -1.85
N ASP A 86 30.21 54.52 -3.18
CA ASP A 86 30.13 55.71 -4.03
C ASP A 86 28.71 56.01 -4.52
N ARG A 87 27.73 55.17 -4.22
CA ARG A 87 26.37 55.27 -4.78
C ARG A 87 25.29 54.76 -3.84
N LEU A 88 24.08 55.29 -4.00
CA LEU A 88 22.87 54.81 -3.31
C LEU A 88 21.92 54.20 -4.31
N HIS A 89 21.46 52.98 -4.03
CA HIS A 89 20.60 52.18 -4.88
C HIS A 89 19.15 52.19 -4.39
N GLY A 90 18.20 52.00 -5.32
CA GLY A 90 16.79 51.82 -5.00
C GLY A 90 15.86 52.72 -5.81
N ALA A 91 14.56 52.46 -5.66
CA ALA A 91 13.51 53.20 -6.36
C ALA A 91 13.45 54.68 -5.97
N ALA A 92 13.94 55.06 -4.79
CA ALA A 92 14.02 56.45 -4.32
C ALA A 92 14.67 57.40 -5.34
N TYR A 93 15.60 56.88 -6.14
CA TYR A 93 16.43 57.66 -7.06
C TYR A 93 15.94 57.60 -8.51
N GLY A 94 14.92 56.80 -8.80
CA GLY A 94 14.38 56.64 -10.14
C GLY A 94 13.30 57.66 -10.47
N THR A 95 13.20 58.01 -11.75
CA THR A 95 12.15 58.89 -12.28
C THR A 95 11.13 58.15 -13.15
N GLY A 96 11.42 56.90 -13.51
CA GLY A 96 10.57 56.07 -14.38
C GLY A 96 9.31 55.54 -13.69
N PRO A 97 8.35 54.98 -14.45
CA PRO A 97 7.05 54.55 -13.92
C PRO A 97 7.14 53.51 -12.79
N THR A 98 8.04 52.53 -12.91
CA THR A 98 8.22 51.48 -11.89
C THR A 98 8.89 52.03 -10.63
N ALA A 99 9.79 53.00 -10.75
CA ALA A 99 10.35 53.70 -9.60
C ALA A 99 9.28 54.52 -8.86
N ARG A 100 8.38 55.18 -9.59
CA ARG A 100 7.23 55.90 -9.01
C ARG A 100 6.27 54.98 -8.27
N LEU A 101 6.03 53.78 -8.79
CA LEU A 101 5.22 52.76 -8.11
C LEU A 101 5.79 52.41 -6.72
N TRP A 102 7.09 52.15 -6.64
CA TRP A 102 7.74 51.78 -5.38
C TRP A 102 7.97 52.97 -4.45
N GLN A 103 8.12 54.18 -4.98
CA GLN A 103 8.05 55.41 -4.17
C GLN A 103 6.67 55.59 -3.53
N GLU A 104 5.60 55.22 -4.23
CA GLU A 104 4.25 55.29 -3.68
C GLU A 104 4.03 54.26 -2.57
N TYR A 105 4.38 52.99 -2.82
CA TYR A 105 4.30 51.95 -1.78
C TYR A 105 5.26 52.22 -0.61
N GLY A 106 6.41 52.85 -0.90
CA GLY A 106 7.41 53.30 0.06
C GLY A 106 6.89 54.29 1.13
N LYS A 107 5.76 54.95 0.88
CA LYS A 107 5.09 55.80 1.88
C LYS A 107 4.50 54.97 3.04
N ALA A 108 4.14 53.72 2.77
CA ALA A 108 3.60 52.77 3.74
C ALA A 108 4.69 51.87 4.33
N ASP A 109 5.67 51.44 3.52
CA ASP A 109 6.82 50.64 3.95
C ASP A 109 8.10 51.14 3.30
N SER A 110 8.93 51.86 4.06
CA SER A 110 10.11 52.56 3.51
C SER A 110 11.16 51.63 2.94
N ARG A 111 11.17 50.34 3.31
CA ARG A 111 12.15 49.35 2.81
C ARG A 111 12.03 49.11 1.31
N TRP A 112 10.83 49.33 0.74
CA TRP A 112 10.56 49.15 -0.69
C TRP A 112 11.02 50.32 -1.56
N VAL A 113 11.43 51.44 -0.95
CA VAL A 113 12.00 52.57 -1.68
C VAL A 113 13.53 52.51 -1.74
N GLU A 114 14.15 51.87 -0.75
CA GLU A 114 15.59 51.65 -0.65
C GLU A 114 15.98 50.24 -1.13
N ALA A 115 17.28 50.02 -1.33
CA ALA A 115 17.83 48.70 -1.63
C ALA A 115 18.07 47.90 -0.33
N ASP A 116 17.00 47.53 0.36
CA ASP A 116 17.07 46.74 1.59
C ASP A 116 17.54 45.29 1.32
N PRO A 117 18.66 44.83 1.91
CA PRO A 117 19.18 43.49 1.61
C PRO A 117 18.25 42.34 2.01
N GLY A 118 17.43 42.52 3.05
CA GLY A 118 16.50 41.50 3.52
C GLY A 118 15.34 41.32 2.56
N VAL A 119 14.72 42.43 2.15
CA VAL A 119 13.67 42.44 1.14
C VAL A 119 14.22 41.93 -0.19
N ILE A 120 15.37 42.44 -0.66
CA ILE A 120 15.99 41.96 -1.92
C ILE A 120 16.26 40.45 -1.90
N ALA A 121 16.78 39.91 -0.79
CA ALA A 121 17.06 38.48 -0.69
C ALA A 121 15.78 37.63 -0.79
N LEU A 122 14.68 38.12 -0.23
CA LEU A 122 13.37 37.48 -0.33
C LEU A 122 12.82 37.59 -1.77
N GLU A 123 12.83 38.80 -2.34
CA GLU A 123 12.24 39.08 -3.65
C GLU A 123 12.96 38.37 -4.80
N ILE A 124 14.28 38.10 -4.67
CA ILE A 124 14.98 37.24 -5.65
C ILE A 124 14.36 35.84 -5.70
N LEU A 125 13.95 35.30 -4.56
CA LEU A 125 13.33 33.99 -4.49
C LEU A 125 11.90 34.03 -5.03
N THR A 126 11.09 35.01 -4.62
CA THR A 126 9.68 35.11 -5.07
C THR A 126 9.59 35.35 -6.57
N VAL A 127 10.41 36.25 -7.13
CA VAL A 127 10.40 36.54 -8.57
C VAL A 127 10.85 35.34 -9.42
N VAL A 128 11.89 34.62 -9.00
CA VAL A 128 12.48 33.53 -9.80
C VAL A 128 11.76 32.20 -9.60
N PHE A 129 11.51 31.82 -8.35
CA PHE A 129 10.94 30.52 -8.02
C PHE A 129 9.42 30.57 -7.97
N ASP A 130 8.85 31.51 -7.20
CA ASP A 130 7.40 31.54 -6.97
C ASP A 130 6.67 32.00 -8.24
N GLY A 131 7.18 33.03 -8.94
CA GLY A 131 6.70 33.44 -10.26
C GLY A 131 6.73 32.30 -11.30
N ALA A 132 7.79 31.52 -11.35
CA ALA A 132 7.89 30.37 -12.27
C ALA A 132 6.97 29.21 -11.85
N ALA A 133 6.84 28.95 -10.55
CA ALA A 133 5.93 27.94 -10.00
C ALA A 133 4.47 28.30 -10.29
N ALA A 134 4.08 29.58 -10.15
CA ALA A 134 2.74 30.07 -10.46
C ALA A 134 2.38 29.86 -11.95
N VAL A 135 3.31 30.13 -12.88
CA VAL A 135 3.14 29.81 -14.31
C VAL A 135 3.00 28.31 -14.53
N TYR A 136 3.79 27.49 -13.83
CA TYR A 136 3.70 26.04 -13.96
C TYR A 136 2.37 25.49 -13.42
N VAL A 137 1.85 26.03 -12.31
CA VAL A 137 0.51 25.70 -11.81
C VAL A 137 -0.56 26.06 -12.84
N CYS A 138 -0.48 27.24 -13.49
CA CYS A 138 -1.37 27.61 -14.58
C CYS A 138 -1.34 26.57 -15.72
N TYR A 139 -0.16 26.13 -16.14
CA TYR A 139 0.00 25.08 -17.15
C TYR A 139 -0.65 23.75 -16.72
N LEU A 140 -0.47 23.35 -15.46
CA LEU A 140 -1.05 22.11 -14.93
C LEU A 140 -2.57 22.19 -14.81
N ILE A 141 -3.13 23.34 -14.44
CA ILE A 141 -4.59 23.58 -14.47
C ILE A 141 -5.09 23.37 -15.90
N TYR A 142 -4.50 24.07 -16.88
CA TYR A 142 -4.89 23.96 -18.29
C TYR A 142 -4.85 22.51 -18.78
N LYS A 143 -3.77 21.78 -18.51
CA LYS A 143 -3.61 20.37 -18.92
C LYS A 143 -4.59 19.44 -18.21
N SER A 144 -4.81 19.61 -16.92
CA SER A 144 -5.75 18.78 -16.15
C SER A 144 -7.17 18.92 -16.70
N VAL A 145 -7.60 20.14 -17.02
CA VAL A 145 -8.93 20.44 -17.55
C VAL A 145 -9.12 19.88 -18.96
N HIS A 146 -8.21 20.16 -19.90
CA HIS A 146 -8.37 19.77 -21.31
C HIS A 146 -8.10 18.29 -21.59
N THR A 147 -7.43 17.60 -20.68
CA THR A 147 -7.20 16.15 -20.78
C THR A 147 -8.26 15.34 -20.01
N SER A 148 -9.15 16.01 -19.26
CA SER A 148 -10.12 15.33 -18.38
C SER A 148 -11.10 14.43 -19.13
N GLU A 149 -11.56 14.86 -20.31
CA GLU A 149 -12.55 14.12 -21.11
C GLU A 149 -11.89 13.06 -22.02
N THR A 150 -10.69 13.36 -22.53
CA THR A 150 -9.99 12.50 -23.50
C THR A 150 -9.14 11.42 -22.83
N ASN A 151 -8.51 11.70 -21.69
CA ASN A 151 -7.71 10.74 -20.95
C ASN A 151 -7.70 11.01 -19.43
N PRO A 152 -8.66 10.44 -18.67
CA PRO A 152 -8.85 10.74 -17.25
C PRO A 152 -7.64 10.33 -16.39
N LYS A 153 -6.89 9.29 -16.78
CA LYS A 153 -5.67 8.87 -16.04
C LYS A 153 -4.55 9.90 -16.14
N ILE A 154 -4.36 10.49 -17.31
CA ILE A 154 -3.36 11.54 -17.51
C ILE A 154 -3.82 12.84 -16.83
N SER A 155 -5.10 13.18 -16.91
CA SER A 155 -5.68 14.32 -16.20
C SER A 155 -5.46 14.22 -14.68
N ALA A 156 -5.67 13.03 -14.09
CA ALA A 156 -5.41 12.78 -12.67
C ALA A 156 -3.94 12.99 -12.28
N ARG A 157 -2.99 12.62 -13.16
CA ARG A 157 -1.55 12.89 -12.94
C ARG A 157 -1.23 14.38 -12.91
N TYR A 158 -1.77 15.14 -13.87
CA TYR A 158 -1.61 16.60 -13.86
C TYR A 158 -2.26 17.24 -12.63
N ARG A 159 -3.41 16.72 -12.18
CA ARG A 159 -4.09 17.18 -10.97
C ARG A 159 -3.28 16.91 -9.69
N ALA A 160 -2.62 15.76 -9.61
CA ALA A 160 -1.73 15.44 -8.50
C ALA A 160 -0.50 16.36 -8.47
N LEU A 161 0.15 16.57 -9.63
CA LEU A 161 1.28 17.50 -9.75
C LEU A 161 0.88 18.95 -9.45
N LEU A 162 -0.32 19.37 -9.88
CA LEU A 162 -0.88 20.68 -9.60
C LEU A 162 -0.92 20.93 -8.10
N TRP A 163 -1.51 20.01 -7.33
CA TRP A 163 -1.64 20.19 -5.88
C TRP A 163 -0.30 20.09 -5.16
N PHE A 164 0.62 19.27 -5.65
CA PHE A 164 1.99 19.23 -5.12
C PHE A 164 2.69 20.59 -5.23
N VAL A 165 2.67 21.21 -6.41
CA VAL A 165 3.33 22.51 -6.63
C VAL A 165 2.57 23.66 -5.98
N ALA A 166 1.24 23.68 -6.07
CA ALA A 166 0.42 24.75 -5.51
C ALA A 166 0.50 24.82 -3.97
N VAL A 167 0.67 23.68 -3.28
CA VAL A 167 0.91 23.67 -1.83
C VAL A 167 2.28 24.25 -1.48
N ILE A 168 3.33 23.89 -2.24
CA ILE A 168 4.67 24.44 -2.03
C ILE A 168 4.64 25.96 -2.22
N LEU A 169 4.08 26.42 -3.34
CA LEU A 169 3.93 27.84 -3.65
C LEU A 169 3.15 28.56 -2.55
N ALA A 170 1.98 28.06 -2.14
CA ALA A 170 1.18 28.68 -1.08
C ALA A 170 1.93 28.79 0.26
N VAL A 171 2.81 27.83 0.59
CA VAL A 171 3.66 27.92 1.79
C VAL A 171 4.76 28.96 1.60
N CYS A 172 5.37 29.05 0.42
CA CYS A 172 6.34 30.10 0.09
C CYS A 172 5.72 31.49 0.24
N GLU A 173 4.51 31.73 -0.30
CA GLU A 173 3.81 33.01 -0.17
C GLU A 173 3.56 33.41 1.29
N LEU A 174 3.08 32.46 2.11
CA LEU A 174 2.86 32.70 3.54
C LEU A 174 4.17 32.98 4.28
N TYR A 175 5.25 32.30 3.90
CA TYR A 175 6.57 32.53 4.46
C TYR A 175 7.14 33.89 4.05
N GLY A 176 6.94 34.30 2.79
CA GLY A 176 7.33 35.62 2.30
C GLY A 176 6.62 36.74 3.07
N GLY A 177 5.29 36.65 3.20
CA GLY A 177 4.54 37.58 4.03
C GLY A 177 5.01 37.61 5.49
N TRP A 178 5.28 36.44 6.08
CA TRP A 178 5.85 36.36 7.42
C TRP A 178 7.20 37.06 7.52
N MET A 179 8.11 36.81 6.58
CA MET A 179 9.46 37.41 6.58
C MET A 179 9.44 38.91 6.30
N THR A 180 8.44 39.41 5.58
CA THR A 180 8.27 40.85 5.34
C THR A 180 7.82 41.58 6.61
N PHE A 181 6.93 41.01 7.42
CA PHE A 181 6.33 41.70 8.57
C PHE A 181 6.89 41.31 9.94
N ALA A 182 7.27 40.05 10.16
CA ALA A 182 7.72 39.59 11.46
C ALA A 182 8.97 40.34 11.97
N PRO A 183 10.00 40.64 11.16
CA PRO A 183 11.14 41.45 11.61
C PRO A 183 10.73 42.85 12.07
N GLU A 184 9.78 43.48 11.39
CA GLU A 184 9.26 44.80 11.78
C GLU A 184 8.49 44.72 13.10
N TRP A 185 7.60 43.73 13.25
CA TRP A 185 6.85 43.53 14.49
C TRP A 185 7.78 43.29 15.69
N LEU A 186 8.87 42.55 15.49
CA LEU A 186 9.86 42.27 16.53
C LEU A 186 10.72 43.49 16.88
N THR A 187 10.83 44.48 15.99
CA THR A 187 11.66 45.67 16.16
C THR A 187 10.86 46.95 16.42
N GLY A 188 9.53 46.86 16.51
CA GLY A 188 8.65 47.99 16.81
C GLY A 188 8.23 48.81 15.59
N ASN A 189 8.19 48.19 14.41
CA ASN A 189 7.73 48.77 13.14
C ASN A 189 8.47 50.05 12.68
N PRO A 190 9.81 50.11 12.75
CA PRO A 190 10.55 51.31 12.38
C PRO A 190 10.35 51.75 10.92
N SER A 191 10.03 50.81 10.02
CA SER A 191 9.89 51.06 8.59
C SER A 191 8.44 51.19 8.12
N LEU A 192 7.46 50.85 8.97
CA LEU A 192 6.04 50.79 8.60
C LEU A 192 5.27 52.01 9.09
N ASN A 193 4.61 52.71 8.18
CA ASN A 193 3.72 53.82 8.53
C ASN A 193 2.31 53.31 8.85
N THR A 194 2.02 53.19 10.15
CA THR A 194 0.72 52.71 10.66
C THR A 194 -0.22 53.82 11.13
N GLU A 195 0.24 55.07 11.13
CA GLU A 195 -0.55 56.22 11.59
C GLU A 195 -1.58 56.68 10.55
N ASN A 196 -1.26 56.54 9.25
CA ASN A 196 -2.18 56.89 8.17
C ASN A 196 -3.14 55.73 7.88
N PRO A 197 -4.48 55.94 7.97
CA PRO A 197 -5.46 54.87 7.71
C PRO A 197 -5.38 54.25 6.31
N ILE A 198 -5.03 55.03 5.28
CA ILE A 198 -4.87 54.53 3.91
C ILE A 198 -3.66 53.59 3.85
N TYR A 199 -2.53 53.98 4.43
CA TYR A 199 -1.33 53.14 4.43
C TYR A 199 -1.55 51.87 5.26
N LEU A 200 -2.15 51.98 6.43
CA LEU A 200 -2.44 50.83 7.26
C LEU A 200 -3.42 49.85 6.60
N TRP A 201 -4.60 50.33 6.19
CA TRP A 201 -5.69 49.44 5.77
C TRP A 201 -5.63 49.06 4.29
N LEU A 202 -5.27 49.98 3.40
CA LEU A 202 -5.19 49.70 1.97
C LEU A 202 -3.83 49.08 1.59
N TYR A 203 -2.73 49.71 1.98
CA TYR A 203 -1.40 49.28 1.54
C TYR A 203 -0.91 48.07 2.33
N LEU A 204 -0.84 48.19 3.65
CA LEU A 204 -0.29 47.14 4.50
C LEU A 204 -1.28 45.99 4.69
N ALA A 205 -2.54 46.26 5.07
CA ALA A 205 -3.50 45.20 5.37
C ALA A 205 -4.14 44.56 4.13
N PHE A 206 -4.72 45.35 3.21
CA PHE A 206 -5.47 44.77 2.08
C PHE A 206 -4.57 44.07 1.06
N PHE A 207 -3.55 44.77 0.52
CA PHE A 207 -2.68 44.16 -0.49
C PHE A 207 -1.93 42.95 0.06
N ASN A 208 -1.37 43.00 1.27
CA ASN A 208 -0.69 41.81 1.82
C ASN A 208 -1.67 40.76 2.36
N GLY A 209 -2.86 41.16 2.82
CA GLY A 209 -3.88 40.24 3.32
C GLY A 209 -4.38 39.27 2.25
N ILE A 210 -4.39 39.68 0.98
CA ILE A 210 -4.71 38.80 -0.15
C ILE A 210 -3.70 37.62 -0.23
N TRP A 211 -2.41 37.89 0.00
CA TRP A 211 -1.32 36.89 0.02
C TRP A 211 -1.31 36.03 1.28
N VAL A 212 -2.23 36.27 2.22
CA VAL A 212 -2.49 35.37 3.34
C VAL A 212 -3.76 34.56 3.08
N VAL A 213 -4.85 35.25 2.77
CA VAL A 213 -6.18 34.63 2.64
C VAL A 213 -6.22 33.66 1.47
N VAL A 214 -5.69 34.04 0.30
CA VAL A 214 -5.78 33.18 -0.90
C VAL A 214 -4.87 31.95 -0.77
N PRO A 215 -3.60 32.05 -0.35
CA PRO A 215 -2.79 30.86 -0.09
C PRO A 215 -3.36 29.94 0.98
N LEU A 216 -3.91 30.46 2.08
CA LEU A 216 -4.63 29.63 3.06
C LEU A 216 -5.84 28.92 2.44
N TRP A 217 -6.60 29.62 1.60
CA TRP A 217 -7.69 28.99 0.85
C TRP A 217 -7.20 27.89 -0.10
N VAL A 218 -6.08 28.11 -0.80
CA VAL A 218 -5.45 27.09 -1.67
C VAL A 218 -5.04 25.87 -0.84
N LEU A 219 -4.43 26.05 0.33
CA LEU A 219 -4.06 24.96 1.25
C LEU A 219 -5.29 24.20 1.75
N CYS A 220 -6.35 24.90 2.16
CA CYS A 220 -7.60 24.27 2.56
C CYS A 220 -8.24 23.49 1.40
N LYS A 221 -8.20 24.03 0.17
CA LYS A 221 -8.72 23.35 -1.02
C LYS A 221 -7.90 22.13 -1.39
N ALA A 222 -6.57 22.23 -1.33
CA ALA A 222 -5.68 21.10 -1.53
C ALA A 222 -5.97 19.99 -0.51
N TRP A 223 -6.14 20.35 0.77
CA TRP A 223 -6.51 19.40 1.82
C TRP A 223 -7.85 18.71 1.55
N GLN A 224 -8.87 19.48 1.13
CA GLN A 224 -10.19 18.93 0.78
C GLN A 224 -10.12 17.97 -0.41
N GLU A 225 -9.40 18.33 -1.47
CA GLU A 225 -9.31 17.54 -2.70
C GLU A 225 -8.44 16.29 -2.53
N ILE A 226 -7.28 16.43 -1.89
CA ILE A 226 -6.40 15.31 -1.54
C ILE A 226 -7.12 14.38 -0.56
N GLY A 227 -7.73 14.95 0.49
CA GLY A 227 -8.53 14.21 1.46
C GLY A 227 -9.72 13.50 0.83
N SER A 228 -10.43 14.15 -0.10
CA SER A 228 -11.53 13.54 -0.86
C SER A 228 -11.04 12.45 -1.80
N ALA A 229 -9.85 12.56 -2.38
CA ALA A 229 -9.26 11.47 -3.17
C ALA A 229 -8.99 10.24 -2.29
N PHE A 230 -8.45 10.43 -1.07
CA PHE A 230 -8.26 9.34 -0.10
C PHE A 230 -9.58 8.79 0.45
N MET A 231 -10.57 9.66 0.71
CA MET A 231 -11.89 9.28 1.20
C MET A 231 -12.75 8.66 0.12
N THR A 232 -12.63 9.03 -1.16
CA THR A 232 -13.35 8.40 -2.28
C THR A 232 -12.80 7.00 -2.53
N VAL A 233 -11.49 6.80 -2.36
CA VAL A 233 -10.91 5.45 -2.30
C VAL A 233 -11.51 4.65 -1.14
N THR A 234 -11.80 5.30 0.00
CA THR A 234 -12.39 4.65 1.19
C THR A 234 -13.91 4.42 1.07
N PHE A 235 -14.69 5.41 0.62
CA PHE A 235 -16.15 5.36 0.45
C PHE A 235 -16.57 4.61 -0.81
N SER A 236 -15.78 4.59 -1.89
CA SER A 236 -16.05 3.66 -3.00
C SER A 236 -15.84 2.20 -2.57
N MET A 237 -15.09 1.94 -1.48
CA MET A 237 -15.08 0.62 -0.83
C MET A 237 -16.34 0.39 0.01
N ASP A 238 -16.92 1.41 0.65
CA ASP A 238 -18.10 1.27 1.52
C ASP A 238 -19.46 1.33 0.77
N TYR A 239 -19.60 2.18 -0.26
CA TYR A 239 -20.85 2.39 -1.01
C TYR A 239 -21.13 1.28 -2.04
N ASN A 240 -20.08 0.73 -2.67
CA ASN A 240 -20.24 -0.49 -3.49
C ASN A 240 -20.74 -1.69 -2.64
N ASN A 241 -20.47 -1.69 -1.34
CA ASN A 241 -20.98 -2.69 -0.40
C ASN A 241 -22.43 -2.39 0.07
N ALA A 242 -22.93 -1.17 -0.10
CA ALA A 242 -24.28 -0.75 0.30
C ALA A 242 -25.31 -0.79 -0.86
N ASP A 243 -24.93 -0.38 -2.08
CA ASP A 243 -25.81 -0.46 -3.27
C ASP A 243 -26.10 -1.92 -3.68
N GLU A 244 -25.20 -2.87 -3.38
CA GLU A 244 -25.42 -4.31 -3.58
C GLU A 244 -26.42 -4.88 -2.54
N PHE A 245 -26.59 -4.21 -1.40
CA PHE A 245 -27.52 -4.57 -0.33
C PHE A 245 -28.95 -4.05 -0.58
N GLU A 246 -29.11 -2.91 -1.25
CA GLU A 246 -30.44 -2.36 -1.62
C GLU A 246 -30.99 -2.96 -2.93
N ARG A 247 -30.13 -3.29 -3.90
CA ARG A 247 -30.56 -3.92 -5.16
C ARG A 247 -31.01 -5.38 -5.00
N THR A 248 -30.75 -6.00 -3.84
CA THR A 248 -31.18 -7.36 -3.49
C THR A 248 -32.51 -7.42 -2.75
N GLN A 249 -33.19 -6.29 -2.47
CA GLN A 249 -34.42 -6.26 -1.65
C GLN A 249 -35.73 -5.80 -2.33
N SER A 250 -35.77 -5.50 -3.64
CA SER A 250 -37.06 -5.25 -4.33
C SER A 250 -37.51 -6.46 -5.16
N PRO A 251 -38.62 -7.14 -4.80
CA PRO A 251 -39.20 -8.20 -5.61
C PRO A 251 -40.18 -7.60 -6.62
N HIS A 252 -40.14 -8.06 -7.88
CA HIS A 252 -41.23 -8.16 -8.88
C HIS A 252 -40.62 -8.07 -10.30
N ILE A 253 -41.01 -8.79 -11.36
CA ILE A 253 -41.97 -9.86 -11.68
C ILE A 253 -41.48 -10.46 -13.03
N PHE A 254 -41.86 -11.71 -13.28
CA PHE A 254 -41.54 -12.61 -14.41
C PHE A 254 -41.87 -12.14 -15.85
N ASN A 255 -41.20 -12.80 -16.83
CA ASN A 255 -41.53 -13.03 -18.27
C ASN A 255 -41.29 -11.87 -19.27
N GLN A 256 -40.84 -12.03 -20.53
CA GLN A 256 -40.59 -13.15 -21.47
C GLN A 256 -39.73 -12.59 -22.67
N PRO A 257 -39.26 -13.40 -23.64
CA PRO A 257 -38.36 -12.96 -24.72
C PRO A 257 -39.14 -12.51 -25.98
N GLN A 258 -38.70 -11.45 -26.69
CA GLN A 258 -39.19 -11.15 -28.04
C GLN A 258 -38.08 -10.75 -29.03
N ILE A 259 -37.81 -11.70 -29.92
CA ILE A 259 -37.75 -11.68 -31.40
C ILE A 259 -37.73 -10.31 -32.13
N VAL A 260 -36.85 -10.29 -33.13
CA VAL A 260 -36.51 -9.31 -34.19
C VAL A 260 -37.68 -8.88 -35.08
N HIS A 261 -37.69 -7.62 -35.54
CA HIS A 261 -38.21 -7.22 -36.86
C HIS A 261 -37.36 -6.10 -37.52
N HIS A 262 -37.26 -6.18 -38.85
CA HIS A 262 -36.42 -5.43 -39.80
C HIS A 262 -36.98 -4.06 -40.27
N GLY A 263 -36.08 -3.05 -40.40
CA GLY A 263 -35.94 -1.85 -41.29
C GLY A 263 -37.14 -1.10 -41.94
N PRO A 264 -36.94 -0.07 -42.81
CA PRO A 264 -35.73 0.74 -43.12
C PRO A 264 -35.94 2.29 -43.22
N ASP A 265 -34.83 3.01 -43.34
CA ASP A 265 -34.50 4.34 -43.94
C ASP A 265 -35.44 5.57 -44.04
N HIS A 266 -34.76 6.72 -43.88
CA HIS A 266 -34.89 8.05 -44.53
C HIS A 266 -35.51 9.28 -43.81
N ASP A 267 -34.64 10.29 -43.74
CA ASP A 267 -34.83 11.75 -43.90
C ASP A 267 -35.35 12.62 -42.73
N ALA A 268 -34.47 13.56 -42.33
CA ALA A 268 -34.75 14.72 -41.50
C ALA A 268 -35.47 15.82 -42.31
N PRO A 269 -36.24 16.71 -41.64
CA PRO A 269 -35.67 18.05 -41.40
C PRO A 269 -36.01 18.66 -40.02
N ARG A 270 -35.20 19.67 -39.66
CA ARG A 270 -35.30 20.54 -38.47
C ARG A 270 -36.58 21.40 -38.48
N PHE A 271 -37.17 21.66 -37.31
CA PHE A 271 -37.43 23.02 -36.79
C PHE A 271 -37.91 23.02 -35.31
N THR A 272 -37.20 23.81 -34.49
CA THR A 272 -37.54 24.50 -33.22
C THR A 272 -37.87 23.77 -31.90
N PRO A 273 -37.23 24.20 -30.78
CA PRO A 273 -37.45 23.70 -29.42
C PRO A 273 -38.38 24.60 -28.58
N TYR A 274 -39.00 24.01 -27.55
CA TYR A 274 -39.65 24.68 -26.41
C TYR A 274 -39.70 23.67 -25.24
N PRO A 275 -39.73 24.12 -23.97
CA PRO A 275 -38.62 24.69 -23.22
C PRO A 275 -38.26 23.86 -21.97
N ASP A 276 -37.19 24.27 -21.29
CA ASP A 276 -36.73 23.77 -19.99
C ASP A 276 -37.79 23.91 -18.88
N ASP A 277 -37.80 22.95 -17.96
CA ASP A 277 -38.16 23.19 -16.56
C ASP A 277 -37.13 22.48 -15.65
N ASP A 278 -36.32 23.34 -15.04
CA ASP A 278 -35.29 23.11 -14.04
C ASP A 278 -35.92 23.43 -12.68
N TYR A 279 -35.80 22.54 -11.69
CA TYR A 279 -36.06 22.88 -10.30
C TYR A 279 -34.87 22.44 -9.44
N SER A 280 -33.84 23.27 -9.49
CA SER A 280 -32.81 23.39 -8.46
C SER A 280 -33.04 24.66 -7.65
N SER A 281 -33.22 24.47 -6.33
CA SER A 281 -33.07 25.44 -5.23
C SER A 281 -34.24 26.35 -4.82
N LEU A 282 -34.73 26.09 -3.60
CA LEU A 282 -35.11 27.01 -2.52
C LEU A 282 -35.08 26.12 -1.25
N PHE A 283 -34.24 26.32 -0.23
CA PHE A 283 -34.17 27.51 0.62
C PHE A 283 -32.80 27.69 1.30
N TYR A 284 -32.42 28.97 1.43
CA TYR A 284 -31.32 29.52 2.21
C TYR A 284 -31.72 29.76 3.69
N SER A 285 -30.75 29.55 4.59
CA SER A 285 -30.34 30.40 5.72
C SER A 285 -31.32 30.87 6.82
N ALA A 286 -30.95 30.57 8.07
CA ALA A 286 -30.79 31.59 9.11
C ALA A 286 -29.63 31.22 10.08
N ASN A 287 -28.70 32.17 10.27
CA ASN A 287 -27.66 32.25 11.32
C ASN A 287 -28.03 33.47 12.23
N PRO A 288 -27.38 33.83 13.37
CA PRO A 288 -26.30 33.18 14.17
C PRO A 288 -26.41 33.35 15.73
N MET A 289 -25.35 32.91 16.45
CA MET A 289 -24.84 33.32 17.80
C MET A 289 -25.55 32.88 19.10
N HIS A 290 -24.85 32.15 19.98
CA HIS A 290 -24.03 32.75 21.07
C HIS A 290 -23.14 31.73 21.81
N ASN A 291 -22.27 32.29 22.65
CA ASN A 291 -20.97 31.80 23.10
C ASN A 291 -21.02 31.04 24.45
N ARG A 292 -19.87 30.42 24.79
CA ARG A 292 -19.29 30.24 26.14
C ARG A 292 -19.60 29.01 27.04
N THR A 293 -18.55 28.17 27.13
CA THR A 293 -17.76 27.78 28.33
C THR A 293 -18.32 26.91 29.47
N SER A 294 -17.38 26.11 29.97
CA SER A 294 -17.40 25.17 31.10
C SER A 294 -17.98 25.67 32.44
N ARG A 295 -18.52 24.72 33.22
CA ARG A 295 -18.28 24.54 34.68
C ARG A 295 -19.03 23.30 35.23
N ARG A 296 -18.32 22.43 35.96
CA ARG A 296 -18.84 21.60 37.09
C ARG A 296 -19.12 22.53 38.29
N PRO A 297 -19.85 22.18 39.41
CA PRO A 297 -19.97 20.85 40.04
C PRO A 297 -21.31 20.49 40.80
N SER A 298 -21.29 19.28 41.39
CA SER A 298 -21.82 18.83 42.72
C SER A 298 -23.31 18.51 43.03
N CYS A 299 -23.49 17.23 43.45
CA CYS A 299 -24.14 16.68 44.66
C CYS A 299 -25.68 16.55 44.86
N ALA A 300 -26.04 15.31 45.26
CA ALA A 300 -27.10 14.84 46.19
C ALA A 300 -28.58 15.03 45.75
N SER A 301 -29.56 14.12 45.94
CA SER A 301 -29.84 13.13 46.99
C SER A 301 -31.01 12.22 46.48
N SER A 302 -30.88 10.88 46.49
CA SER A 302 -31.53 9.90 47.40
C SER A 302 -33.07 9.72 47.33
N PHE A 303 -33.58 8.53 46.95
CA PHE A 303 -34.21 7.51 47.83
C PHE A 303 -35.14 6.48 47.09
N ASN A 304 -34.89 5.19 47.38
CA ASN A 304 -35.76 4.00 47.52
C ASN A 304 -36.68 3.38 46.42
N ARG A 305 -36.30 2.12 46.08
CA ARG A 305 -37.01 0.81 45.80
C ARG A 305 -38.52 0.67 46.16
N PRO A 306 -39.27 -0.43 45.81
CA PRO A 306 -38.90 -1.76 45.23
C PRO A 306 -39.80 -2.36 44.11
N LEU A 307 -39.38 -3.53 43.58
CA LEU A 307 -40.06 -4.57 42.75
C LEU A 307 -41.46 -5.01 43.28
N PRO A 308 -42.38 -5.61 42.46
CA PRO A 308 -42.36 -7.06 42.10
C PRO A 308 -43.01 -7.50 40.75
N TYR A 309 -42.64 -8.70 40.26
CA TYR A 309 -43.42 -9.61 39.36
C TYR A 309 -44.29 -10.57 40.25
N PRO A 310 -45.20 -11.50 39.80
CA PRO A 310 -45.49 -12.07 38.44
C PRO A 310 -46.99 -12.45 38.13
N LYS A 311 -47.21 -13.19 36.99
CA LYS A 311 -48.32 -14.15 36.61
C LYS A 311 -49.69 -13.57 36.23
N ASP A 312 -50.57 -14.19 35.41
CA ASP A 312 -50.65 -15.32 34.45
C ASP A 312 -51.99 -15.09 33.69
N ASP A 313 -52.20 -15.70 32.52
CA ASP A 313 -53.45 -16.39 32.11
C ASP A 313 -53.60 -16.52 30.58
N SER A 314 -53.62 -17.76 30.13
CA SER A 314 -54.16 -18.25 28.85
C SER A 314 -55.49 -18.98 29.14
N PRO A 315 -56.40 -19.17 28.16
CA PRO A 315 -56.62 -20.55 27.67
C PRO A 315 -57.20 -20.75 26.23
N PHE A 316 -56.79 -21.88 25.59
CA PHE A 316 -57.57 -22.91 24.83
C PHE A 316 -58.27 -22.54 23.49
N LEU A 317 -58.47 -23.40 22.46
CA LEU A 317 -57.99 -24.74 22.01
C LEU A 317 -58.62 -25.06 20.61
N LEU A 318 -57.93 -25.86 19.78
CA LEU A 318 -58.37 -27.01 18.92
C LEU A 318 -57.29 -27.22 17.83
N GLU A 319 -56.49 -28.28 17.68
CA GLU A 319 -56.55 -29.74 17.90
C GLU A 319 -56.99 -30.57 16.67
N ASN A 320 -56.05 -31.43 16.21
CA ASN A 320 -56.14 -32.76 15.56
C ASN A 320 -54.94 -32.94 14.60
N ASP A 321 -53.88 -33.70 14.97
CA ASP A 321 -53.74 -35.18 14.98
C ASP A 321 -53.43 -35.75 13.58
N LEU A 322 -52.60 -36.77 13.34
CA LEU A 322 -51.52 -37.52 13.99
C LEU A 322 -51.20 -38.63 12.97
N TYR A 323 -49.94 -38.94 12.62
CA TYR A 323 -49.50 -40.31 12.25
C TYR A 323 -47.98 -40.43 12.16
N VAL A 324 -47.53 -41.63 12.54
CA VAL A 324 -46.18 -42.06 12.89
C VAL A 324 -45.69 -43.15 11.91
N ALA A 325 -44.39 -43.12 11.59
CA ALA A 325 -43.47 -44.23 11.22
C ALA A 325 -43.54 -44.84 9.77
N PRO A 326 -42.70 -45.86 9.41
CA PRO A 326 -41.23 -45.83 9.20
C PRO A 326 -40.75 -46.71 7.97
N LEU A 327 -39.43 -46.94 7.82
CA LEU A 327 -38.72 -47.98 6.99
C LEU A 327 -38.77 -47.76 5.45
N ASN A 328 -37.77 -48.06 4.60
CA ASN A 328 -36.84 -49.19 4.54
C ASN A 328 -35.66 -48.92 3.53
N PRO A 329 -34.58 -49.73 3.53
CA PRO A 329 -33.38 -49.64 2.69
C PRO A 329 -33.35 -50.62 1.50
N ALA A 330 -32.39 -50.46 0.56
CA ALA A 330 -31.52 -51.52 -0.04
C ALA A 330 -31.15 -51.31 -1.53
N ARG A 331 -29.83 -51.32 -1.82
CA ARG A 331 -29.09 -52.18 -2.80
C ARG A 331 -27.65 -51.63 -2.90
N SER A 332 -26.67 -52.17 -2.18
CA SER A 332 -25.88 -53.39 -2.42
C SER A 332 -24.96 -53.35 -3.66
N ALA A 333 -23.66 -53.13 -3.42
CA ALA A 333 -22.58 -53.79 -4.15
C ALA A 333 -21.50 -54.17 -3.11
N SER A 334 -21.27 -55.47 -2.96
CA SER A 334 -20.39 -56.06 -1.96
C SER A 334 -18.93 -56.08 -2.42
N VAL A 335 -18.01 -55.71 -1.54
CA VAL A 335 -16.65 -56.27 -1.53
C VAL A 335 -16.36 -56.72 -0.10
N ARG A 336 -16.14 -58.03 0.06
CA ARG A 336 -15.82 -58.70 1.32
C ARG A 336 -14.43 -58.27 1.81
N SER A 337 -14.33 -57.84 3.06
CA SER A 337 -13.09 -57.91 3.83
C SER A 337 -13.37 -58.69 5.12
N HIS A 338 -12.61 -59.77 5.32
CA HIS A 338 -12.51 -60.48 6.59
C HIS A 338 -11.52 -59.71 7.47
N SER A 339 -11.92 -59.32 8.68
CA SER A 339 -10.95 -59.07 9.75
C SER A 339 -11.36 -59.83 11.00
N ILE A 340 -10.45 -60.71 11.41
CA ILE A 340 -10.48 -61.44 12.67
C ILE A 340 -9.93 -60.51 13.73
N ARG A 341 -10.70 -60.32 14.81
CA ARG A 341 -10.27 -59.71 16.07
C ARG A 341 -9.21 -60.59 16.75
N SER A 342 -8.11 -59.99 17.18
CA SER A 342 -7.63 -60.08 18.56
C SER A 342 -6.33 -59.28 18.72
N ASN A 343 -6.33 -58.34 19.65
CA ASN A 343 -5.11 -57.77 20.23
C ASN A 343 -5.27 -57.82 21.75
N THR A 344 -4.38 -58.54 22.41
CA THR A 344 -3.93 -58.28 23.78
C THR A 344 -2.43 -58.60 23.86
N PRO A 345 -1.70 -57.96 24.80
CA PRO A 345 -0.34 -57.46 24.56
C PRO A 345 0.73 -58.29 25.28
N CYS A 346 1.99 -58.17 24.87
CA CYS A 346 3.13 -58.40 25.75
C CYS A 346 4.42 -57.70 25.27
N SER A 347 5.21 -57.34 26.28
CA SER A 347 6.41 -56.50 26.31
C SER A 347 7.70 -57.29 26.05
N VAL A 348 8.83 -56.56 25.98
CA VAL A 348 10.19 -56.90 26.47
C VAL A 348 11.33 -57.06 25.41
N ASN A 349 12.17 -56.00 25.39
CA ASN A 349 13.65 -55.93 25.41
C ASN A 349 14.62 -56.42 24.30
N HIS A 350 15.57 -55.49 24.04
CA HIS A 350 17.05 -55.61 23.95
C HIS A 350 17.77 -56.20 22.70
N THR A 351 18.35 -55.26 21.92
CA THR A 351 19.76 -55.14 21.42
C THR A 351 20.40 -56.19 20.46
N PRO A 352 21.39 -55.78 19.63
CA PRO A 352 21.61 -56.25 18.26
C PRO A 352 22.85 -57.15 18.07
N PRO A 353 23.11 -57.63 16.83
CA PRO A 353 24.51 -57.60 16.36
C PRO A 353 24.75 -57.41 14.83
N LEU A 354 25.84 -56.67 14.56
CA LEU A 354 27.00 -56.94 13.69
C LEU A 354 26.84 -57.50 12.24
N ASN A 355 27.45 -56.75 11.31
CA ASN A 355 27.87 -57.13 9.94
C ASN A 355 28.86 -58.33 9.92
N PRO A 356 28.97 -59.03 8.77
CA PRO A 356 30.21 -58.87 7.98
C PRO A 356 30.04 -58.93 6.44
N ARG A 357 30.99 -58.29 5.75
CA ARG A 357 31.35 -58.44 4.31
C ARG A 357 31.92 -59.85 4.03
N PRO A 358 31.94 -60.36 2.78
CA PRO A 358 33.13 -60.18 1.92
C PRO A 358 32.87 -60.15 0.39
N SER A 359 33.99 -60.19 -0.34
CA SER A 359 34.34 -59.71 -1.67
C SER A 359 34.38 -60.75 -2.80
N SER A 360 34.37 -60.23 -4.04
CA SER A 360 35.06 -60.66 -5.28
C SER A 360 34.76 -62.03 -5.92
N ALA A 361 34.31 -62.00 -7.19
CA ALA A 361 34.79 -62.90 -8.26
C ALA A 361 34.39 -62.39 -9.66
N ARG A 362 35.22 -62.73 -10.64
CA ARG A 362 35.31 -62.28 -12.03
C ARG A 362 34.93 -63.44 -12.97
N SER A 363 34.47 -63.13 -14.20
CA SER A 363 34.61 -63.89 -15.46
C SER A 363 33.30 -64.29 -16.16
N GLY A 364 33.27 -64.09 -17.49
CA GLY A 364 32.55 -64.98 -18.41
C GLY A 364 31.72 -64.31 -19.50
N SER A 365 32.32 -64.07 -20.67
CA SER A 365 31.64 -63.64 -21.91
C SER A 365 31.02 -64.82 -22.67
N VAL A 366 29.83 -64.67 -23.29
CA VAL A 366 29.42 -65.34 -24.54
C VAL A 366 28.47 -64.44 -25.35
N LYS A 367 28.65 -64.45 -26.68
CA LYS A 367 28.06 -63.61 -27.75
C LYS A 367 26.67 -64.09 -28.21
N SER A 368 25.81 -63.20 -28.73
CA SER A 368 25.43 -63.15 -30.17
C SER A 368 24.24 -62.20 -30.49
N ASN A 369 24.50 -61.31 -31.46
CA ASN A 369 23.70 -60.74 -32.57
C ASN A 369 22.20 -60.39 -32.41
N THR A 370 21.80 -59.12 -32.65
CA THR A 370 21.41 -58.55 -33.96
C THR A 370 20.90 -57.09 -33.88
N SER A 371 21.26 -56.31 -34.93
CA SER A 371 20.63 -55.10 -35.53
C SER A 371 20.46 -53.76 -34.79
N SER A 372 21.32 -52.80 -35.16
CA SER A 372 21.08 -51.38 -35.59
C SER A 372 20.03 -50.51 -34.87
N SER A 373 20.31 -49.28 -34.43
CA SER A 373 20.91 -48.17 -35.20
C SER A 373 21.54 -47.08 -34.30
N MET A 374 22.43 -46.30 -34.90
CA MET A 374 23.36 -45.33 -34.30
C MET A 374 22.66 -44.11 -33.65
N SER A 375 23.09 -43.76 -32.43
CA SER A 375 23.03 -42.38 -31.92
C SER A 375 24.45 -41.92 -31.61
N ARG A 376 24.90 -40.86 -32.31
CA ARG A 376 26.18 -40.17 -32.06
C ARG A 376 26.11 -39.49 -30.70
N GLY A 377 26.87 -39.99 -29.73
CA GLY A 377 27.13 -39.27 -28.47
C GLY A 377 28.06 -38.08 -28.74
N VAL A 378 27.62 -36.89 -28.34
CA VAL A 378 28.48 -35.70 -28.25
C VAL A 378 29.17 -35.74 -26.89
N VAL A 379 30.49 -35.86 -26.90
CA VAL A 379 31.36 -35.74 -25.72
C VAL A 379 31.57 -34.25 -25.47
N SER A 380 31.14 -33.73 -24.31
CA SER A 380 31.38 -32.33 -23.92
C SER A 380 32.68 -32.24 -23.10
N GLN A 381 33.63 -31.41 -23.54
CA GLN A 381 34.85 -31.06 -22.79
C GLN A 381 34.69 -29.65 -22.21
N VAL A 382 35.02 -29.46 -20.93
CA VAL A 382 35.03 -28.14 -20.27
C VAL A 382 36.46 -27.60 -20.31
N TYR A 383 36.62 -26.36 -20.79
CA TYR A 383 37.88 -25.63 -20.83
C TYR A 383 37.97 -24.69 -19.63
N ASP A 384 38.89 -24.94 -18.69
CA ASP A 384 39.18 -24.03 -17.58
C ASP A 384 40.13 -22.91 -18.07
N ARG A 385 39.61 -21.67 -18.07
CA ARG A 385 40.32 -20.47 -18.55
C ARG A 385 41.45 -19.99 -17.61
N SER A 386 41.66 -20.63 -16.47
CA SER A 386 42.70 -20.22 -15.51
C SER A 386 44.00 -21.05 -15.60
N THR A 387 43.97 -22.25 -16.18
CA THR A 387 45.14 -23.17 -16.17
C THR A 387 45.45 -23.88 -17.48
N GLY A 388 44.58 -23.79 -18.51
CA GLY A 388 44.93 -24.20 -19.88
C GLY A 388 45.07 -25.71 -20.11
N THR A 389 44.53 -26.58 -19.25
CA THR A 389 44.56 -28.04 -19.44
C THR A 389 43.17 -28.67 -19.38
N VAL A 390 42.92 -29.66 -20.24
CA VAL A 390 41.66 -30.42 -20.37
C VAL A 390 41.79 -31.78 -19.67
N THR A 391 40.91 -32.08 -18.72
CA THR A 391 40.80 -33.42 -18.10
C THR A 391 39.38 -33.99 -18.30
N PRO A 392 39.23 -35.23 -18.78
CA PRO A 392 37.92 -35.87 -18.96
C PRO A 392 37.36 -36.41 -17.64
N TYR A 393 36.11 -36.09 -17.32
CA TYR A 393 35.37 -36.70 -16.20
C TYR A 393 34.70 -38.00 -16.66
N ASN A 394 34.98 -39.10 -15.96
CA ASN A 394 34.42 -40.42 -16.21
C ASN A 394 33.21 -40.63 -15.28
N ILE A 395 32.01 -40.79 -15.83
CA ILE A 395 30.78 -41.05 -15.06
C ILE A 395 30.79 -42.52 -14.62
N SER A 396 31.40 -42.79 -13.46
CA SER A 396 31.20 -44.04 -12.71
C SER A 396 31.48 -43.81 -11.22
N SER A 397 30.49 -43.27 -10.51
CA SER A 397 30.38 -43.37 -9.06
C SER A 397 28.90 -43.24 -8.67
N GLU A 398 28.40 -44.22 -7.94
CA GLU A 398 27.00 -44.40 -7.52
C GLU A 398 26.35 -43.14 -6.90
N PRO A 399 25.04 -42.92 -7.12
CA PRO A 399 24.31 -41.87 -6.43
C PRO A 399 24.14 -42.21 -4.93
N PRO A 400 24.11 -41.21 -4.04
CA PRO A 400 23.94 -41.44 -2.60
C PRO A 400 22.58 -42.11 -2.28
N PRO A 401 22.49 -42.93 -1.22
CA PRO A 401 21.42 -43.91 -1.09
C PRO A 401 20.22 -43.30 -0.37
N PHE A 402 19.33 -42.59 -1.06
CA PHE A 402 17.97 -42.36 -0.58
C PHE A 402 17.03 -42.10 -1.75
N PHE A 403 16.39 -43.16 -2.26
CA PHE A 403 15.02 -43.12 -2.79
C PHE A 403 14.59 -44.58 -2.96
N ARG A 404 13.86 -45.12 -1.98
CA ARG A 404 12.97 -46.27 -2.25
C ARG A 404 11.68 -45.69 -2.84
N PRO A 405 11.14 -46.24 -3.93
CA PRO A 405 9.83 -45.83 -4.41
C PRO A 405 8.78 -46.23 -3.36
N PHE A 406 8.07 -45.25 -2.80
CA PHE A 406 6.78 -45.52 -2.18
C PHE A 406 5.78 -45.72 -3.32
N LEU A 407 5.32 -46.96 -3.50
CA LEU A 407 4.13 -47.26 -4.30
C LEU A 407 2.91 -47.02 -3.40
N GLY A 408 2.40 -45.80 -3.42
CA GLY A 408 1.15 -45.38 -2.79
C GLY A 408 0.79 -44.00 -3.31
N ASP A 409 -0.50 -43.77 -3.55
CA ASP A 409 -1.01 -42.45 -3.98
C ASP A 409 -0.44 -41.35 -3.06
N ALA A 410 0.12 -40.30 -3.66
CA ALA A 410 0.66 -39.17 -2.91
C ALA A 410 -0.46 -38.59 -2.02
N PRO A 411 -0.22 -38.38 -0.71
CA PRO A 411 -1.21 -37.75 0.14
C PRO A 411 -1.50 -36.34 -0.37
N ALA A 412 -2.78 -35.96 -0.41
CA ALA A 412 -3.19 -34.62 -0.80
C ALA A 412 -2.43 -33.55 0.02
N SER A 413 -1.99 -32.47 -0.65
CA SER A 413 -1.36 -31.29 -0.06
C SER A 413 -1.93 -30.95 1.33
N CYS A 414 -1.15 -31.18 2.39
CA CYS A 414 -1.54 -30.80 3.75
C CYS A 414 -1.61 -29.27 3.87
N GLY A 415 -2.64 -28.76 4.52
CA GLY A 415 -2.75 -27.32 4.84
C GLY A 415 -1.71 -26.90 5.87
N SER A 416 -1.29 -25.64 5.80
CA SER A 416 -0.44 -25.01 6.82
C SER A 416 -1.17 -24.96 8.17
N PRO A 417 -0.44 -24.91 9.30
CA PRO A 417 -1.04 -24.80 10.64
C PRO A 417 -2.02 -23.61 10.72
N GLY A 418 -3.26 -23.91 11.14
CA GLY A 418 -4.33 -22.91 11.24
C GLY A 418 -5.10 -22.60 9.96
N TYR A 419 -4.80 -23.30 8.85
CA TYR A 419 -5.57 -23.21 7.58
C TYR A 419 -6.53 -24.39 7.39
N ASP A 420 -6.24 -25.54 8.01
CA ASP A 420 -7.09 -26.72 7.93
C ASP A 420 -8.24 -26.66 8.95
N PRO A 421 -9.52 -26.55 8.50
CA PRO A 421 -10.67 -26.48 9.38
C PRO A 421 -10.98 -27.81 10.09
N SER A 422 -10.40 -28.93 9.64
CA SER A 422 -10.58 -30.24 10.27
C SER A 422 -9.74 -30.44 11.52
N LEU A 423 -8.70 -29.63 11.70
CA LEU A 423 -7.85 -29.67 12.89
C LEU A 423 -8.58 -29.05 14.09
N VAL A 424 -8.76 -29.85 15.13
CA VAL A 424 -9.37 -29.41 16.39
C VAL A 424 -8.31 -29.36 17.47
N LEU A 425 -8.42 -28.37 18.36
CA LEU A 425 -7.54 -28.23 19.51
C LEU A 425 -7.62 -29.48 20.41
N SER A 426 -6.48 -30.14 20.65
CA SER A 426 -6.41 -31.38 21.44
C SER A 426 -6.60 -31.16 22.94
N SER A 427 -6.39 -29.95 23.44
CA SER A 427 -6.54 -29.58 24.86
C SER A 427 -6.92 -28.11 25.01
N THR A 428 -8.01 -27.84 25.74
CA THR A 428 -8.48 -26.47 26.06
C THR A 428 -7.87 -25.90 27.33
N LYS A 429 -6.88 -26.58 27.92
CA LYS A 429 -6.18 -26.11 29.13
C LYS A 429 -5.51 -24.76 28.86
N GLY A 430 -5.80 -23.76 29.69
CA GLY A 430 -5.22 -22.42 29.57
C GLY A 430 -6.05 -21.43 28.75
N ILE A 431 -7.02 -21.88 27.93
CA ILE A 431 -7.84 -20.98 27.09
C ILE A 431 -8.67 -20.05 27.98
N LYS A 432 -9.33 -20.60 29.01
CA LYS A 432 -10.16 -19.80 29.92
C LYS A 432 -9.32 -18.77 30.68
N GLU A 433 -8.15 -19.18 31.17
CA GLU A 433 -7.21 -18.30 31.86
C GLU A 433 -6.68 -17.20 30.93
N ALA A 434 -6.37 -17.53 29.68
CA ALA A 434 -5.95 -16.58 28.65
C ALA A 434 -7.07 -15.57 28.33
N VAL A 435 -8.30 -16.03 28.10
CA VAL A 435 -9.47 -15.17 27.84
C VAL A 435 -9.74 -14.21 29.01
N GLN A 436 -9.68 -14.70 30.25
CA GLN A 436 -9.79 -13.86 31.44
C GLN A 436 -8.60 -12.91 31.62
N GLY A 437 -7.38 -13.37 31.28
CA GLY A 437 -6.17 -12.55 31.28
C GLY A 437 -6.26 -11.39 30.31
N LEU A 438 -6.64 -11.66 29.06
CA LEU A 438 -6.84 -10.65 28.01
C LEU A 438 -7.90 -9.62 28.44
N ARG A 439 -9.03 -10.08 28.97
CA ARG A 439 -10.08 -9.15 29.41
C ARG A 439 -9.57 -8.26 30.55
N ARG A 440 -8.89 -8.82 31.56
CA ARG A 440 -8.33 -8.05 32.68
C ARG A 440 -7.26 -7.06 32.20
N ALA A 441 -6.42 -7.44 31.25
CA ALA A 441 -5.40 -6.56 30.67
C ALA A 441 -5.98 -5.36 29.91
N MET A 442 -7.26 -5.41 29.51
CA MET A 442 -7.99 -4.37 28.77
C MET A 442 -9.14 -3.77 29.60
N GLN A 443 -9.11 -3.90 30.94
CA GLN A 443 -10.10 -3.31 31.83
C GLN A 443 -9.53 -2.09 32.55
N GLY A 444 -10.15 -0.93 32.37
CA GLY A 444 -9.84 0.28 33.15
C GLY A 444 -9.32 1.42 32.28
N LEU A 445 -8.57 2.33 32.90
CA LEU A 445 -7.89 3.42 32.18
C LEU A 445 -6.50 2.93 31.76
N GLY A 446 -6.32 2.70 30.47
CA GLY A 446 -5.10 2.11 29.89
C GLY A 446 -5.14 0.58 29.87
N SER A 447 -4.10 -0.01 29.26
CA SER A 447 -3.96 -1.46 29.12
C SER A 447 -2.69 -1.99 29.79
N ASP A 448 -2.68 -3.28 30.13
CA ASP A 448 -1.47 -3.99 30.55
C ASP A 448 -0.82 -4.63 29.30
N GLU A 449 0.00 -3.84 28.59
CA GLU A 449 0.60 -4.28 27.33
C GLU A 449 1.53 -5.49 27.53
N LYS A 450 2.14 -5.64 28.71
CA LYS A 450 3.00 -6.79 29.01
C LYS A 450 2.17 -8.07 29.09
N ALA A 451 1.04 -8.03 29.79
CA ALA A 451 0.13 -9.17 29.85
C ALA A 451 -0.42 -9.53 28.46
N LEU A 452 -0.79 -8.53 27.64
CA LEU A 452 -1.23 -8.74 26.26
C LEU A 452 -0.17 -9.43 25.42
N ILE A 453 1.08 -8.94 25.46
CA ILE A 453 2.22 -9.53 24.75
C ILE A 453 2.41 -10.99 25.18
N THR A 454 2.54 -11.24 26.49
CA THR A 454 2.81 -12.59 27.02
C THR A 454 1.72 -13.60 26.66
N ILE A 455 0.45 -13.21 26.75
CA ILE A 455 -0.65 -14.11 26.43
C ILE A 455 -0.69 -14.40 24.93
N LEU A 456 -0.64 -13.36 24.08
CA LEU A 456 -0.82 -13.55 22.63
C LEU A 456 0.39 -14.20 21.95
N SER A 457 1.62 -13.93 22.40
CA SER A 457 2.84 -14.47 21.77
C SER A 457 3.12 -15.93 22.10
N SER A 458 2.38 -16.54 23.03
CA SER A 458 2.60 -17.91 23.50
C SER A 458 1.61 -18.93 22.94
N GLN A 459 0.65 -18.48 22.12
CA GLN A 459 -0.40 -19.35 21.57
C GLN A 459 0.06 -20.02 20.29
N ASN A 460 -0.47 -21.20 20.02
CA ASN A 460 -0.41 -21.81 18.69
C ASN A 460 -1.64 -21.42 17.84
N PRO A 461 -1.64 -21.67 16.51
CA PRO A 461 -2.73 -21.28 15.63
C PRO A 461 -4.14 -21.77 16.04
N LEU A 462 -4.25 -22.98 16.59
CA LEU A 462 -5.53 -23.53 17.03
C LEU A 462 -5.98 -22.91 18.38
N GLN A 463 -5.03 -22.66 19.28
CA GLN A 463 -5.31 -22.01 20.56
C GLN A 463 -5.80 -20.59 20.38
N ILE A 464 -5.20 -19.79 19.49
CA ILE A 464 -5.60 -18.40 19.30
C ILE A 464 -6.98 -18.26 18.65
N ASP A 465 -7.33 -19.18 17.74
CA ASP A 465 -8.69 -19.24 17.18
C ASP A 465 -9.72 -19.58 18.26
N GLU A 466 -9.42 -20.56 19.11
CA GLU A 466 -10.27 -20.92 20.25
C GLU A 466 -10.39 -19.79 21.27
N ILE A 467 -9.29 -19.09 21.60
CA ILE A 467 -9.32 -17.93 22.48
C ILE A 467 -10.23 -16.84 21.93
N ARG A 468 -10.15 -16.54 20.62
CA ARG A 468 -11.02 -15.53 20.00
C ARG A 468 -12.49 -15.94 20.04
N ARG A 469 -12.80 -17.21 19.76
CA ARG A 469 -14.16 -17.77 19.88
C ARG A 469 -14.68 -17.66 21.31
N SER A 470 -13.92 -18.20 22.27
CA SER A 470 -14.24 -18.17 23.71
C SER A 470 -14.37 -16.74 24.26
N TYR A 471 -13.55 -15.78 23.80
CA TYR A 471 -13.66 -14.38 24.21
C TYR A 471 -14.98 -13.75 23.76
N ARG A 472 -15.38 -14.01 22.50
CA ARG A 472 -16.66 -13.55 21.94
C ARG A 472 -17.85 -14.16 22.67
N GLU A 473 -17.81 -15.46 22.94
CA GLU A 473 -18.89 -16.16 23.66
C GLU A 473 -19.01 -15.70 25.12
N THR A 474 -17.89 -15.50 25.81
CA THR A 474 -17.88 -15.15 27.24
C THR A 474 -18.27 -13.70 27.50
N TYR A 475 -17.82 -12.77 26.65
CA TYR A 475 -18.01 -11.33 26.90
C TYR A 475 -18.93 -10.63 25.90
N ASN A 476 -19.37 -11.31 24.84
CA ASN A 476 -20.10 -10.72 23.71
C ASN A 476 -19.38 -9.49 23.11
N ARG A 477 -18.05 -9.60 22.96
CA ARG A 477 -17.16 -8.56 22.44
C ARG A 477 -16.22 -9.13 21.42
N ASP A 478 -15.71 -8.28 20.54
CA ASP A 478 -14.69 -8.66 19.57
C ASP A 478 -13.28 -8.41 20.12
N LEU A 479 -12.47 -9.46 20.21
CA LEU A 479 -11.11 -9.38 20.75
C LEU A 479 -10.22 -8.42 19.92
N LEU A 480 -10.37 -8.40 18.59
CA LEU A 480 -9.57 -7.53 17.75
C LEU A 480 -9.95 -6.06 17.95
N GLN A 481 -11.26 -5.79 18.04
CA GLN A 481 -11.76 -4.45 18.33
C GLN A 481 -11.30 -3.95 19.71
N ASP A 482 -11.33 -4.80 20.74
CA ASP A 482 -10.86 -4.45 22.07
C ASP A 482 -9.34 -4.15 22.09
N ILE A 483 -8.52 -4.95 21.39
CA ILE A 483 -7.08 -4.67 21.26
C ILE A 483 -6.83 -3.32 20.56
N LYS A 484 -7.59 -3.02 19.49
CA LYS A 484 -7.47 -1.76 18.74
C LYS A 484 -7.93 -0.53 19.52
N SER A 485 -8.91 -0.67 20.41
CA SER A 485 -9.35 0.44 21.25
C SER A 485 -8.37 0.76 22.38
N GLU A 486 -7.59 -0.23 22.83
CA GLU A 486 -6.72 -0.13 24.00
C GLU A 486 -5.23 0.05 23.67
N THR A 487 -4.83 -0.19 22.43
CA THR A 487 -3.44 -0.09 21.97
C THR A 487 -3.36 0.66 20.65
N HIS A 488 -2.21 1.29 20.39
CA HIS A 488 -2.01 2.08 19.18
C HIS A 488 -0.69 1.77 18.45
N GLY A 489 -0.65 2.08 17.16
CA GLY A 489 0.58 2.12 16.37
C GLY A 489 1.19 0.72 16.12
N ARG A 490 2.53 0.61 16.27
CA ARG A 490 3.24 -0.63 15.90
C ARG A 490 2.99 -1.79 16.87
N LEU A 491 2.73 -1.49 18.15
CA LEU A 491 2.36 -2.52 19.12
C LEU A 491 0.99 -3.10 18.78
N GLU A 492 -0.01 -2.24 18.56
CA GLU A 492 -1.37 -2.63 18.15
C GLU A 492 -1.32 -3.58 16.94
N ALA A 493 -0.48 -3.27 15.96
CA ALA A 493 -0.31 -4.08 14.76
C ALA A 493 0.23 -5.49 15.06
N VAL A 494 1.22 -5.62 15.94
CA VAL A 494 1.75 -6.93 16.35
C VAL A 494 0.67 -7.72 17.09
N LEU A 495 0.02 -7.11 18.09
CA LEU A 495 -0.99 -7.78 18.92
C LEU A 495 -2.22 -8.18 18.11
N THR A 496 -2.68 -7.31 17.20
CA THR A 496 -3.81 -7.60 16.31
C THR A 496 -3.47 -8.73 15.35
N ASN A 497 -2.26 -8.74 14.76
CA ASN A 497 -1.85 -9.84 13.88
C ASN A 497 -1.71 -11.17 14.65
N LEU A 498 -1.22 -11.13 15.90
CA LEU A 498 -1.19 -12.31 16.76
C LEU A 498 -2.62 -12.81 17.05
N ALA A 499 -3.52 -11.92 17.48
CA ALA A 499 -4.91 -12.27 17.78
C ALA A 499 -5.74 -12.72 16.56
N CYS A 500 -5.33 -12.33 15.36
CA CYS A 500 -5.90 -12.86 14.12
C CYS A 500 -5.55 -14.34 13.91
N GLY A 501 -4.37 -14.80 14.33
CA GLY A 501 -3.83 -16.07 13.86
C GLY A 501 -3.54 -16.05 12.35
N PRO A 502 -2.97 -17.13 11.79
CA PRO A 502 -2.38 -17.09 10.45
C PRO A 502 -3.40 -16.85 9.32
N LEU A 503 -4.50 -17.62 9.29
CA LEU A 503 -5.49 -17.54 8.21
C LEU A 503 -6.25 -16.20 8.19
N LEU A 504 -6.72 -15.71 9.35
CA LEU A 504 -7.46 -14.45 9.39
C LEU A 504 -6.53 -13.25 9.16
N GLN A 505 -5.26 -13.33 9.58
CA GLN A 505 -4.25 -12.33 9.25
C GLN A 505 -4.11 -12.22 7.72
N ASP A 506 -3.96 -13.34 7.02
CA ASP A 506 -3.86 -13.35 5.56
C ASP A 506 -5.08 -12.74 4.88
N VAL A 507 -6.28 -13.05 5.35
CA VAL A 507 -7.53 -12.49 4.81
C VAL A 507 -7.58 -10.96 4.98
N TYR A 508 -7.27 -10.44 6.16
CA TYR A 508 -7.24 -8.99 6.37
C TYR A 508 -6.12 -8.29 5.59
N ARG A 509 -4.94 -8.92 5.51
CA ARG A 509 -3.81 -8.42 4.72
C ARG A 509 -4.13 -8.37 3.24
N LEU A 510 -4.82 -9.39 2.72
CA LEU A 510 -5.26 -9.45 1.34
C LEU A 510 -6.28 -8.35 1.02
N LYS A 511 -7.26 -8.13 1.90
CA LYS A 511 -8.22 -7.02 1.77
C LYS A 511 -7.52 -5.66 1.74
N TYR A 512 -6.56 -5.45 2.65
CA TYR A 512 -5.75 -4.24 2.68
C TYR A 512 -4.94 -4.06 1.38
N ALA A 513 -4.29 -5.13 0.91
CA ALA A 513 -3.50 -5.13 -0.30
C ALA A 513 -4.30 -4.71 -1.54
N PHE A 514 -5.54 -5.22 -1.67
CA PHE A 514 -6.45 -4.82 -2.74
C PHE A 514 -6.83 -3.35 -2.67
N GLY A 515 -7.08 -2.82 -1.48
CA GLY A 515 -7.43 -1.42 -1.32
C GLY A 515 -6.26 -0.44 -1.53
N ALA A 516 -5.07 -0.81 -1.05
CA ALA A 516 -3.87 0.01 -1.17
C ALA A 516 -3.13 -0.16 -2.50
N GLY A 517 -3.47 -1.17 -3.31
CA GLY A 517 -2.71 -1.53 -4.51
C GLY A 517 -1.31 -2.10 -4.21
N ASN A 518 -1.16 -2.78 -3.07
CA ASN A 518 0.15 -3.24 -2.58
C ASN A 518 0.46 -4.70 -2.99
N TYR A 519 1.26 -4.83 -4.04
CA TYR A 519 1.66 -6.13 -4.61
C TYR A 519 2.52 -6.99 -3.72
N GLU A 520 3.39 -6.40 -2.89
CA GLU A 520 4.28 -7.17 -2.02
C GLU A 520 3.48 -8.04 -1.05
N VAL A 521 2.36 -7.51 -0.56
CA VAL A 521 1.44 -8.26 0.32
C VAL A 521 0.71 -9.36 -0.45
N LEU A 522 0.29 -9.12 -1.71
CA LEU A 522 -0.30 -10.16 -2.55
C LEU A 522 0.68 -11.32 -2.77
N ILE A 523 1.96 -10.99 -3.00
CA ILE A 523 3.03 -11.98 -3.17
C ILE A 523 3.25 -12.75 -1.87
N ASP A 524 3.29 -12.09 -0.72
CA ASP A 524 3.51 -12.76 0.56
C ASP A 524 2.34 -13.65 1.01
N VAL A 525 1.11 -13.32 0.61
CA VAL A 525 -0.11 -14.04 1.00
C VAL A 525 -0.48 -15.16 0.03
N LEU A 526 -0.37 -14.94 -1.30
CA LEU A 526 -0.88 -15.88 -2.31
C LEU A 526 0.22 -16.66 -3.04
N VAL A 527 1.35 -16.02 -3.35
CA VAL A 527 2.40 -16.66 -4.15
C VAL A 527 3.14 -17.70 -3.30
N ASN A 528 3.44 -18.86 -3.90
CA ASN A 528 4.09 -20.00 -3.24
C ASN A 528 3.28 -20.70 -2.13
N ARG A 529 1.97 -20.43 -2.01
CA ARG A 529 1.07 -21.19 -1.12
C ARG A 529 0.74 -22.56 -1.70
N CYS A 530 0.46 -23.52 -0.83
CA CYS A 530 -0.08 -24.81 -1.24
C CYS A 530 -1.57 -24.68 -1.59
N ASN A 531 -2.12 -25.70 -2.28
CA ASN A 531 -3.49 -25.66 -2.77
C ASN A 531 -4.50 -25.55 -1.62
N ALA A 532 -4.27 -26.31 -0.53
CA ALA A 532 -5.12 -26.27 0.66
C ALA A 532 -5.16 -24.87 1.31
N ASP A 533 -4.03 -24.18 1.40
CA ASP A 533 -3.95 -22.82 1.95
C ASP A 533 -4.69 -21.80 1.08
N VAL A 534 -4.51 -21.86 -0.24
CA VAL A 534 -5.20 -20.95 -1.17
C VAL A 534 -6.72 -21.14 -1.06
N GLU A 535 -7.19 -22.38 -0.97
CA GLU A 535 -8.61 -22.67 -0.83
C GLU A 535 -9.16 -22.20 0.53
N ALA A 536 -8.41 -22.42 1.61
CA ALA A 536 -8.75 -21.91 2.94
C ALA A 536 -8.83 -20.38 2.96
N ILE A 537 -7.87 -19.67 2.34
CA ILE A 537 -7.88 -18.21 2.21
C ILE A 537 -9.12 -17.76 1.44
N LYS A 538 -9.41 -18.37 0.28
CA LYS A 538 -10.59 -18.01 -0.54
C LYS A 538 -11.90 -18.21 0.22
N ASN A 539 -12.02 -19.32 0.95
CA ASN A 539 -13.21 -19.62 1.74
C ASN A 539 -13.37 -18.63 2.89
N ARG A 540 -12.30 -18.43 3.68
CA ARG A 540 -12.34 -17.51 4.81
C ARG A 540 -12.55 -16.06 4.38
N PHE A 541 -12.01 -15.65 3.24
CA PHE A 541 -12.24 -14.32 2.68
C PHE A 541 -13.73 -14.08 2.40
N ARG A 542 -14.42 -15.06 1.80
CA ARG A 542 -15.88 -14.98 1.53
C ARG A 542 -16.72 -14.97 2.79
N GLU A 543 -16.28 -15.66 3.85
CA GLU A 543 -16.95 -15.68 5.15
C GLU A 543 -16.84 -14.32 5.87
N VAL A 544 -15.65 -13.71 5.82
CA VAL A 544 -15.37 -12.44 6.52
C VAL A 544 -15.93 -11.25 5.74
N PHE A 545 -15.80 -11.26 4.42
CA PHE A 545 -16.27 -10.21 3.53
C PHE A 545 -17.40 -10.77 2.67
N ILE A 546 -18.61 -10.76 3.23
CA ILE A 546 -19.82 -11.28 2.60
C ILE A 546 -19.98 -10.64 1.20
N HIS A 547 -20.36 -11.44 0.21
CA HIS A 547 -20.49 -11.06 -1.21
C HIS A 547 -19.18 -10.70 -1.94
N GLU A 548 -18.04 -10.65 -1.26
CA GLU A 548 -16.77 -10.38 -1.90
C GLU A 548 -15.97 -11.68 -2.16
N THR A 549 -15.26 -11.75 -3.28
CA THR A 549 -14.31 -12.85 -3.55
C THR A 549 -12.94 -12.28 -3.89
N VAL A 550 -11.89 -13.05 -3.57
CA VAL A 550 -10.50 -12.71 -3.94
C VAL A 550 -10.39 -12.48 -5.45
N LEU A 551 -11.08 -13.30 -6.24
CA LEU A 551 -11.08 -13.20 -7.71
C LEU A 551 -11.73 -11.89 -8.20
N ASN A 552 -12.84 -11.46 -7.60
CA ASN A 552 -13.50 -10.18 -7.95
C ASN A 552 -12.57 -8.99 -7.68
N HIS A 553 -11.80 -9.03 -6.59
CA HIS A 553 -10.80 -8.00 -6.30
C HIS A 553 -9.66 -7.99 -7.33
N VAL A 554 -9.11 -9.16 -7.66
CA VAL A 554 -8.08 -9.30 -8.71
C VAL A 554 -8.57 -8.74 -10.05
N GLY A 555 -9.84 -8.98 -10.41
CA GLY A 555 -10.45 -8.43 -11.61
C GLY A 555 -10.58 -6.90 -11.62
N ARG A 556 -10.88 -6.29 -10.46
CA ARG A 556 -11.07 -4.83 -10.31
C ARG A 556 -9.76 -4.06 -10.15
N MET A 557 -8.65 -4.71 -9.80
CA MET A 557 -7.35 -4.07 -9.70
C MET A 557 -6.86 -3.58 -11.07
N GLN A 558 -7.00 -2.28 -11.32
CA GLN A 558 -6.57 -1.66 -12.58
C GLN A 558 -5.05 -1.54 -12.74
N ILE A 559 -4.32 -1.56 -11.62
CA ILE A 559 -2.86 -1.43 -11.61
C ILE A 559 -2.18 -2.72 -12.11
N LEU A 560 -2.85 -3.88 -12.00
CA LEU A 560 -2.31 -5.17 -12.46
C LEU A 560 -2.24 -5.20 -13.99
N SER A 561 -1.08 -5.59 -14.51
CA SER A 561 -0.94 -5.92 -15.93
C SER A 561 -1.84 -7.11 -16.29
N SER A 562 -2.16 -7.27 -17.58
CA SER A 562 -2.95 -8.41 -18.04
C SER A 562 -2.31 -9.75 -17.68
N THR A 563 -0.97 -9.83 -17.72
CA THR A 563 -0.21 -11.01 -17.30
C THR A 563 -0.23 -11.19 -15.79
N GLY A 564 -0.07 -10.12 -15.01
CA GLY A 564 -0.15 -10.21 -13.55
C GLY A 564 -1.54 -10.63 -13.05
N ARG A 565 -2.60 -10.16 -13.70
CA ARG A 565 -3.99 -10.58 -13.42
C ARG A 565 -4.19 -12.06 -13.74
N GLU A 566 -3.69 -12.50 -14.88
CA GLU A 566 -3.77 -13.91 -15.28
C GLU A 566 -2.98 -14.81 -14.32
N LEU A 567 -1.79 -14.39 -13.90
CA LEU A 567 -0.96 -15.12 -12.94
C LEU A 567 -1.70 -15.32 -11.60
N LEU A 568 -2.31 -14.27 -11.06
CA LEU A 568 -3.13 -14.36 -9.84
C LEU A 568 -4.37 -15.24 -10.05
N ARG A 569 -5.02 -15.14 -11.20
CA ARG A 569 -6.17 -16.00 -11.54
C ARG A 569 -5.77 -17.47 -11.51
N THR A 570 -4.65 -17.84 -12.12
CA THR A 570 -4.15 -19.23 -12.12
C THR A 570 -3.72 -19.70 -10.73
N ILE A 571 -3.11 -18.83 -9.90
CA ILE A 571 -2.81 -19.15 -8.49
C ILE A 571 -4.11 -19.49 -7.73
N LEU A 572 -5.18 -18.72 -7.94
CA LEU A 572 -6.47 -18.91 -7.25
C LEU A 572 -7.23 -20.16 -7.71
N GLU A 573 -6.80 -20.83 -8.77
CA GLU A 573 -7.32 -22.15 -9.14
C GLU A 573 -6.85 -23.25 -8.18
N ALA A 574 -5.77 -23.02 -7.41
CA ALA A 574 -5.23 -23.96 -6.43
C ALA A 574 -4.90 -25.34 -7.05
N GLN A 575 -4.16 -25.33 -8.17
CA GLN A 575 -3.77 -26.52 -8.94
C GLN A 575 -2.25 -26.67 -9.08
N LYS A 576 -1.47 -26.31 -8.05
CA LYS A 576 -0.03 -26.58 -8.02
C LYS A 576 0.21 -28.09 -7.90
N ALA A 577 1.11 -28.65 -8.70
CA ALA A 577 1.55 -30.03 -8.59
C ALA A 577 2.22 -30.28 -7.24
N ASP A 578 1.99 -31.48 -6.70
CA ASP A 578 2.57 -31.90 -5.43
C ASP A 578 4.11 -31.91 -5.48
N GLU A 579 4.74 -31.62 -4.35
CA GLU A 579 6.20 -31.48 -4.27
C GLU A 579 6.92 -32.84 -4.37
N GLU A 580 6.19 -33.93 -4.13
CA GLU A 580 6.67 -35.31 -4.24
C GLU A 580 6.66 -35.84 -5.68
N CYS A 581 6.09 -35.11 -6.64
CA CYS A 581 6.09 -35.51 -8.04
C CYS A 581 7.53 -35.54 -8.61
N THR A 582 7.83 -36.60 -9.36
CA THR A 582 9.09 -36.69 -10.12
C THR A 582 9.15 -35.66 -11.23
N VAL A 583 10.35 -35.15 -11.53
CA VAL A 583 10.57 -34.23 -12.66
C VAL A 583 10.25 -34.94 -13.98
N ASP A 584 9.45 -34.29 -14.81
CA ASP A 584 9.09 -34.74 -16.16
C ASP A 584 9.96 -33.99 -17.18
N ASP A 585 11.01 -34.67 -17.66
CA ASP A 585 12.01 -34.12 -18.59
C ASP A 585 11.41 -33.73 -19.95
N ASP A 586 10.39 -34.44 -20.43
CA ASP A 586 9.71 -34.12 -21.69
C ASP A 586 8.90 -32.84 -21.55
N ALA A 587 8.21 -32.67 -20.41
CA ALA A 587 7.50 -31.44 -20.08
C ALA A 587 8.46 -30.26 -19.87
N VAL A 588 9.66 -30.47 -19.32
CA VAL A 588 10.66 -29.40 -19.14
C VAL A 588 10.94 -28.69 -20.47
N MET A 589 11.27 -29.44 -21.52
CA MET A 589 11.65 -28.83 -22.80
C MET A 589 10.49 -28.09 -23.47
N LYS A 590 9.26 -28.59 -23.28
CA LYS A 590 8.03 -27.92 -23.75
C LYS A 590 7.76 -26.63 -22.98
N ASP A 591 7.91 -26.65 -21.66
CA ASP A 591 7.70 -25.48 -20.81
C ASP A 591 8.78 -24.41 -21.08
N VAL A 592 10.04 -24.81 -21.27
CA VAL A 592 11.13 -23.90 -21.70
C VAL A 592 10.78 -23.20 -23.02
N GLN A 593 10.25 -23.93 -23.99
CA GLN A 593 9.80 -23.37 -25.26
C GLN A 593 8.62 -22.41 -25.06
N THR A 594 7.65 -22.79 -24.23
CA THR A 594 6.48 -21.97 -23.88
C THR A 594 6.90 -20.63 -23.26
N ILE A 595 7.85 -20.65 -22.32
CA ILE A 595 8.41 -19.45 -21.70
C ILE A 595 9.08 -18.55 -22.75
N TYR A 596 9.92 -19.13 -23.61
CA TYR A 596 10.60 -18.37 -24.66
C TYR A 596 9.63 -17.69 -25.62
N GLU A 597 8.65 -18.44 -26.12
CA GLU A 597 7.63 -17.91 -27.03
C GLU A 597 6.81 -16.80 -26.40
N ALA A 598 6.43 -16.96 -25.12
CA ALA A 598 5.66 -15.95 -24.43
C ALA A 598 6.49 -14.69 -24.09
N MET A 599 7.77 -14.81 -23.72
CA MET A 599 8.53 -13.67 -23.19
C MET A 599 9.41 -12.94 -24.21
N VAL A 600 9.75 -13.59 -25.32
CA VAL A 600 10.73 -13.07 -26.30
C VAL A 600 10.08 -12.69 -27.64
N LEU A 601 9.03 -13.40 -28.08
CA LEU A 601 8.44 -13.15 -29.39
C LEU A 601 7.49 -11.93 -29.38
N PRO A 602 7.41 -11.16 -30.48
CA PRO A 602 6.82 -9.80 -30.52
C PRO A 602 5.28 -9.70 -30.42
N ALA A 603 4.56 -10.75 -30.01
CA ALA A 603 3.13 -10.67 -29.71
C ALA A 603 2.71 -11.76 -28.71
N GLN A 604 2.43 -11.38 -27.46
CA GLN A 604 1.80 -12.29 -26.50
C GLN A 604 0.30 -12.42 -26.78
N SER A 605 -0.08 -13.50 -27.47
CA SER A 605 -1.48 -13.91 -27.49
C SER A 605 -1.99 -14.19 -26.08
N VAL A 606 -3.31 -14.11 -25.87
CA VAL A 606 -3.93 -14.50 -24.59
C VAL A 606 -3.56 -15.94 -24.23
N PHE A 607 -3.53 -16.84 -25.22
CA PHE A 607 -3.13 -18.24 -25.05
C PHE A 607 -1.70 -18.39 -24.50
N GLN A 608 -0.72 -17.71 -25.10
CA GLN A 608 0.68 -17.76 -24.63
C GLN A 608 0.84 -17.18 -23.23
N ARG A 609 0.08 -16.13 -22.90
CA ARG A 609 0.06 -15.52 -21.56
C ARG A 609 -0.45 -16.51 -20.51
N THR A 610 -1.58 -17.17 -20.79
CA THR A 610 -2.14 -18.19 -19.90
C THR A 610 -1.18 -19.36 -19.75
N ALA A 611 -0.62 -19.88 -20.85
CA ALA A 611 0.36 -20.98 -20.80
C ALA A 611 1.60 -20.61 -19.96
N LEU A 612 2.13 -19.39 -20.11
CA LEU A 612 3.22 -18.88 -19.28
C LEU A 612 2.84 -18.89 -17.79
N CYS A 613 1.66 -18.37 -17.44
CA CYS A 613 1.20 -18.33 -16.05
C CYS A 613 1.02 -19.74 -15.48
N GLU A 614 0.49 -20.68 -16.26
CA GLU A 614 0.34 -22.08 -15.86
C GLU A 614 1.68 -22.75 -15.59
N VAL A 615 2.71 -22.50 -16.40
CA VAL A 615 4.06 -23.03 -16.16
C VAL A 615 4.60 -22.56 -14.80
N PHE A 616 4.48 -21.27 -14.48
CA PHE A 616 5.02 -20.76 -13.21
C PHE A 616 4.19 -21.16 -11.98
N THR A 617 2.88 -21.41 -12.13
CA THR A 617 1.97 -21.56 -10.98
C THR A 617 1.54 -22.99 -10.72
N ARG A 618 1.55 -23.87 -11.74
CA ARG A 618 1.09 -25.26 -11.61
C ARG A 618 2.23 -26.27 -11.44
N ARG A 619 3.48 -25.91 -11.71
CA ARG A 619 4.61 -26.83 -11.59
C ARG A 619 5.12 -26.92 -10.15
N SER A 620 5.64 -28.09 -9.76
CA SER A 620 6.31 -28.30 -8.48
C SER A 620 7.63 -27.53 -8.42
N ASN A 621 8.18 -27.32 -7.23
CA ASN A 621 9.45 -26.59 -7.09
C ASN A 621 10.60 -27.30 -7.83
N ALA A 622 10.63 -28.64 -7.79
CA ALA A 622 11.63 -29.43 -8.50
C ALA A 622 11.55 -29.24 -10.02
N GLN A 623 10.33 -29.25 -10.58
CA GLN A 623 10.10 -29.04 -12.01
C GLN A 623 10.48 -27.60 -12.43
N ILE A 624 10.13 -26.58 -11.64
CA ILE A 624 10.54 -25.19 -11.91
C ILE A 624 12.06 -25.05 -11.93
N CYS A 625 12.78 -25.70 -11.01
CA CYS A 625 14.24 -25.69 -11.01
C CYS A 625 14.83 -26.35 -12.26
N ALA A 626 14.27 -27.48 -12.70
CA ALA A 626 14.69 -28.15 -13.92
C ALA A 626 14.43 -27.28 -15.16
N ILE A 627 13.28 -26.60 -15.23
CA ILE A 627 12.95 -25.63 -16.28
C ILE A 627 13.94 -24.47 -16.31
N GLN A 628 14.28 -23.89 -15.15
CA GLN A 628 15.26 -22.80 -15.07
C GLN A 628 16.63 -23.25 -15.59
N LEU A 629 17.12 -24.40 -15.15
CA LEU A 629 18.41 -24.96 -15.61
C LEU A 629 18.42 -25.23 -17.13
N ALA A 630 17.34 -25.83 -17.65
CA ALA A 630 17.22 -26.13 -19.07
C ALA A 630 17.09 -24.85 -19.93
N TYR A 631 16.38 -23.84 -19.45
CA TYR A 631 16.28 -22.54 -20.11
C TYR A 631 17.65 -21.86 -20.20
N ASP A 632 18.36 -21.77 -19.07
CA ASP A 632 19.68 -21.15 -18.96
C ASP A 632 20.68 -21.82 -19.92
N PHE A 633 20.66 -23.16 -19.98
CA PHE A 633 21.50 -23.93 -20.90
C PHE A 633 21.13 -23.71 -22.37
N LYS A 634 19.83 -23.74 -22.72
CA LYS A 634 19.37 -23.68 -24.11
C LYS A 634 19.56 -22.30 -24.75
N TYR A 635 19.32 -21.23 -23.99
CA TYR A 635 19.33 -19.85 -24.52
C TYR A 635 20.55 -19.03 -24.09
N ASN A 636 21.45 -19.62 -23.29
CA ASN A 636 22.66 -18.94 -22.80
C ASN A 636 22.35 -17.58 -22.16
N THR A 637 21.22 -17.49 -21.46
CA THR A 637 20.71 -16.32 -20.73
C THR A 637 19.95 -16.83 -19.52
N HIS A 638 20.18 -16.24 -18.35
CA HIS A 638 19.46 -16.64 -17.14
C HIS A 638 17.98 -16.32 -17.25
N LEU A 639 17.10 -17.27 -16.93
CA LEU A 639 15.65 -17.05 -16.93
C LEU A 639 15.25 -15.88 -16.03
N GLU A 640 15.91 -15.73 -14.88
CA GLU A 640 15.76 -14.57 -14.00
C GLU A 640 16.05 -13.27 -14.76
N GLU A 641 17.17 -13.19 -15.49
CA GLU A 641 17.54 -12.01 -16.28
C GLU A 641 16.54 -11.73 -17.41
N GLN A 642 16.01 -12.77 -18.05
CA GLN A 642 14.96 -12.61 -19.05
C GLN A 642 13.70 -11.99 -18.44
N ILE A 643 13.26 -12.43 -17.26
CA ILE A 643 12.13 -11.81 -16.53
C ILE A 643 12.43 -10.34 -16.22
N LEU A 644 13.66 -10.02 -15.79
CA LEU A 644 14.08 -8.65 -15.51
C LEU A 644 14.10 -7.75 -16.77
N LYS A 645 14.27 -8.31 -17.97
CA LYS A 645 14.22 -7.58 -19.24
C LYS A 645 12.79 -7.42 -19.77
N THR A 646 11.94 -8.43 -19.59
CA THR A 646 10.58 -8.48 -20.16
C THR A 646 9.59 -7.60 -19.39
N TYR A 647 9.69 -7.52 -18.06
CA TYR A 647 8.70 -6.83 -17.23
C TYR A 647 9.32 -5.66 -16.45
N GLU A 648 8.59 -4.56 -16.25
CA GLU A 648 9.08 -3.39 -15.53
C GLU A 648 9.39 -3.68 -14.05
N TYR A 649 10.28 -2.88 -13.44
CA TYR A 649 10.76 -3.10 -12.07
C TYR A 649 9.63 -3.21 -11.01
N GLU A 650 8.60 -2.37 -11.11
CA GLU A 650 7.46 -2.36 -10.18
C GLU A 650 6.31 -3.28 -10.61
N ASP A 651 6.43 -4.01 -11.72
CA ASP A 651 5.38 -4.91 -12.20
C ASP A 651 5.21 -6.12 -11.25
N PHE A 652 3.97 -6.38 -10.83
CA PHE A 652 3.61 -7.55 -10.02
C PHE A 652 4.12 -8.87 -10.64
N THR A 653 3.97 -9.03 -11.95
CA THR A 653 4.35 -10.24 -12.71
C THR A 653 5.84 -10.53 -12.53
N ARG A 654 6.68 -9.50 -12.68
CA ARG A 654 8.13 -9.59 -12.47
C ARG A 654 8.43 -10.11 -11.07
N LYS A 655 7.89 -9.44 -10.06
CA LYS A 655 8.17 -9.74 -8.65
C LYS A 655 7.64 -11.12 -8.25
N ALA A 656 6.45 -11.50 -8.71
CA ALA A 656 5.83 -12.79 -8.44
C ALA A 656 6.62 -13.94 -9.09
N MET A 657 6.98 -13.85 -10.37
CA MET A 657 7.76 -14.88 -11.06
C MET A 657 9.15 -15.07 -10.44
N LEU A 658 9.84 -13.98 -10.09
CA LEU A 658 11.12 -14.06 -9.39
C LEU A 658 10.96 -14.67 -7.98
N SER A 659 9.87 -14.35 -7.28
CA SER A 659 9.53 -14.97 -5.99
C SER A 659 9.27 -16.47 -6.13
N ILE A 660 8.69 -16.93 -7.24
CA ILE A 660 8.49 -18.36 -7.55
C ILE A 660 9.84 -19.04 -7.81
N LEU A 661 10.68 -18.50 -8.69
CA LEU A 661 12.00 -19.08 -8.99
C LEU A 661 12.89 -19.15 -7.74
N SER A 662 12.95 -18.06 -6.98
CA SER A 662 13.75 -18.03 -5.75
C SER A 662 13.24 -19.01 -4.70
N HIS A 663 11.92 -19.16 -4.58
CA HIS A 663 11.33 -20.11 -3.65
C HIS A 663 11.55 -21.55 -4.10
N ALA A 664 11.37 -21.85 -5.39
CA ALA A 664 11.57 -23.19 -5.92
C ALA A 664 12.99 -23.72 -5.65
N ARG A 665 14.00 -22.87 -5.86
CA ARG A 665 15.41 -23.20 -5.59
C ARG A 665 15.70 -23.33 -4.10
N ASP A 666 15.15 -22.43 -3.30
CA ASP A 666 15.52 -22.32 -1.89
C ASP A 666 14.44 -21.63 -1.04
N PRO A 667 13.40 -22.36 -0.60
CA PRO A 667 12.27 -21.80 0.13
C PRO A 667 12.66 -21.06 1.42
N VAL A 668 13.59 -21.66 2.18
CA VAL A 668 14.08 -21.11 3.45
C VAL A 668 14.90 -19.86 3.20
N GLY A 669 15.83 -19.90 2.25
CA GLY A 669 16.70 -18.76 1.93
C GLY A 669 15.92 -17.58 1.36
N ALA A 670 14.91 -17.85 0.52
CA ALA A 670 14.02 -16.83 -0.01
C ALA A 670 13.24 -16.13 1.11
N THR A 671 12.71 -16.91 2.07
CA THR A 671 11.98 -16.37 3.24
C THR A 671 12.90 -15.56 4.15
N ALA A 672 14.09 -16.08 4.45
CA ALA A 672 15.11 -15.38 5.24
C ALA A 672 15.52 -14.05 4.59
N LYS A 673 15.73 -14.06 3.27
CA LYS A 673 16.06 -12.86 2.50
C LYS A 673 14.94 -11.82 2.59
N LYS A 674 13.68 -12.22 2.34
CA LYS A 674 12.52 -11.32 2.48
C LYS A 674 12.46 -10.69 3.86
N LEU A 675 12.65 -11.44 4.93
CA LEU A 675 12.62 -10.87 6.29
C LEU A 675 13.76 -9.86 6.50
N ILE A 676 14.98 -10.17 6.05
CA ILE A 676 16.13 -9.28 6.19
C ILE A 676 16.03 -8.03 5.33
N ASP A 677 15.51 -8.15 4.10
CA ASP A 677 15.27 -7.01 3.21
C ASP A 677 14.30 -5.98 3.85
N THR A 678 13.52 -6.34 4.88
CA THR A 678 12.71 -5.36 5.65
C THR A 678 13.52 -4.50 6.62
N MET A 679 14.75 -4.91 6.94
CA MET A 679 15.65 -4.25 7.89
C MET A 679 16.89 -3.65 7.22
N GLU A 680 17.18 -4.00 5.96
CA GLU A 680 18.27 -3.42 5.17
C GLU A 680 17.83 -2.15 4.41
N GLY A 681 18.69 -1.13 4.35
CA GLY A 681 18.46 0.10 3.56
C GLY A 681 18.33 1.40 4.37
N ARG A 682 17.58 2.39 3.86
CA ARG A 682 17.39 3.73 4.47
C ARG A 682 16.43 3.76 5.67
N GLY A 683 16.14 2.60 6.27
CA GLY A 683 15.25 2.44 7.42
C GLY A 683 14.48 1.13 7.39
N THR A 684 13.93 0.72 8.53
CA THR A 684 13.16 -0.52 8.67
C THR A 684 11.74 -0.35 8.12
N SER A 685 11.32 -1.27 7.24
CA SER A 685 9.92 -1.37 6.84
C SER A 685 9.11 -2.12 7.90
N HIS A 686 8.73 -1.39 8.95
CA HIS A 686 8.10 -1.97 10.15
C HIS A 686 6.84 -2.79 9.84
N TRP A 687 6.01 -2.37 8.87
CA TRP A 687 4.77 -3.08 8.55
C TRP A 687 5.01 -4.45 7.92
N PHE A 688 6.00 -4.57 7.03
CA PHE A 688 6.42 -5.86 6.46
C PHE A 688 7.22 -6.69 7.46
N LEU A 689 8.06 -6.05 8.29
CA LEU A 689 8.75 -6.73 9.38
C LEU A 689 7.76 -7.42 10.32
N ILE A 690 6.73 -6.69 10.78
CA ILE A 690 5.67 -7.22 11.64
C ILE A 690 4.95 -8.39 10.96
N ASP A 691 4.56 -8.25 9.68
CA ASP A 691 3.85 -9.33 8.97
C ASP A 691 4.68 -10.62 8.92
N ARG A 692 5.93 -10.48 8.44
CA ARG A 692 6.82 -11.60 8.17
C ARG A 692 7.29 -12.25 9.46
N MET A 693 7.49 -11.49 10.53
CA MET A 693 7.80 -12.02 11.85
C MET A 693 6.63 -12.79 12.47
N VAL A 694 5.41 -12.24 12.43
CA VAL A 694 4.23 -12.94 12.96
C VAL A 694 3.94 -14.21 12.14
N ARG A 695 4.10 -14.15 10.81
CA ARG A 695 4.01 -15.35 9.97
C ARG A 695 5.04 -16.41 10.34
N LEU A 696 6.29 -15.98 10.57
CA LEU A 696 7.36 -16.89 10.99
C LEU A 696 7.07 -17.54 12.35
N HIS A 697 6.48 -16.79 13.29
CA HIS A 697 6.05 -17.31 14.59
C HIS A 697 5.06 -18.47 14.45
N TRP A 698 4.08 -18.36 13.55
CA TRP A 698 3.14 -19.46 13.28
C TRP A 698 3.78 -20.69 12.61
N MET A 699 4.95 -20.53 12.01
CA MET A 699 5.71 -21.58 11.30
C MET A 699 6.86 -22.15 12.14
N GLU A 700 6.95 -21.81 13.43
CA GLU A 700 8.07 -22.21 14.30
C GLU A 700 8.22 -23.73 14.40
N ASP A 701 7.15 -24.41 14.78
CA ASP A 701 7.13 -25.87 15.00
C ASP A 701 6.59 -26.63 13.79
N TRP A 702 6.25 -25.92 12.70
CA TRP A 702 5.87 -26.57 11.46
C TRP A 702 7.09 -27.27 10.86
N THR A 703 7.02 -28.59 10.83
CA THR A 703 8.03 -29.43 10.20
C THR A 703 7.65 -29.71 8.76
N ASP A 704 8.59 -29.55 7.84
CA ASP A 704 8.44 -30.09 6.49
C ASP A 704 8.32 -31.63 6.52
N GLN A 705 8.05 -32.22 5.35
CA GLN A 705 8.00 -33.68 5.15
C GLN A 705 9.29 -34.42 5.58
N HIS A 706 10.39 -33.71 5.80
CA HIS A 706 11.67 -34.24 6.27
C HIS A 706 11.90 -34.02 7.76
N GLY A 707 10.89 -33.54 8.50
CA GLY A 707 10.96 -33.30 9.95
C GLY A 707 11.75 -32.05 10.34
N LYS A 708 12.09 -31.16 9.39
CA LYS A 708 12.81 -29.91 9.71
C LYS A 708 11.83 -28.80 10.01
N ALA A 709 11.95 -28.24 11.22
CA ALA A 709 11.20 -27.06 11.64
C ALA A 709 11.57 -25.84 10.77
N PHE A 710 10.67 -25.46 9.85
CA PHE A 710 10.95 -24.46 8.82
C PHE A 710 11.34 -23.11 9.44
N GLY A 711 10.58 -22.64 10.45
CA GLY A 711 10.87 -21.37 11.11
C GLY A 711 12.25 -21.34 11.77
N LYS A 712 12.63 -22.44 12.45
CA LYS A 712 13.95 -22.58 13.08
C LYS A 712 15.08 -22.56 12.06
N GLU A 713 14.86 -23.18 10.90
CA GLU A 713 15.82 -23.21 9.81
C GLU A 713 15.97 -21.82 9.15
N VAL A 714 14.89 -21.05 8.97
CA VAL A 714 14.95 -19.64 8.53
C VAL A 714 15.83 -18.80 9.46
N LEU A 715 15.62 -18.91 10.77
CA LEU A 715 16.44 -18.18 11.76
C LEU A 715 17.90 -18.61 11.75
N ARG A 716 18.16 -19.93 11.60
CA ARG A 716 19.53 -20.45 11.48
C ARG A 716 20.24 -19.85 10.28
N ARG A 717 19.55 -19.72 9.14
CA ARG A 717 20.11 -19.12 7.93
C ARG A 717 20.36 -17.63 8.05
N ILE A 718 19.48 -16.90 8.72
CA ILE A 718 19.73 -15.49 9.05
C ILE A 718 21.01 -15.36 9.87
N ARG A 719 21.15 -16.17 10.94
CA ARG A 719 22.33 -16.18 11.79
C ARG A 719 23.62 -16.48 11.01
N HIS A 720 23.58 -17.47 10.12
CA HIS A 720 24.75 -17.89 9.36
C HIS A 720 25.14 -16.87 8.27
N LYS A 721 24.17 -16.36 7.51
CA LYS A 721 24.43 -15.47 6.37
C LYS A 721 24.82 -14.05 6.78
N TYR A 722 24.29 -13.57 7.91
CA TYR A 722 24.46 -12.19 8.36
C TYR A 722 25.31 -12.05 9.63
N ALA A 723 25.92 -13.14 10.11
CA ALA A 723 26.78 -13.19 11.29
C ALA A 723 26.17 -12.55 12.57
N SER A 724 24.84 -12.47 12.64
CA SER A 724 24.09 -11.85 13.73
C SER A 724 22.72 -12.51 13.86
N SER A 725 22.19 -12.63 15.08
CA SER A 725 20.84 -13.14 15.29
C SER A 725 19.79 -12.10 14.91
N LEU A 726 18.60 -12.56 14.51
CA LEU A 726 17.44 -11.70 14.30
C LEU A 726 17.13 -10.88 15.57
N LYS A 727 17.28 -11.51 16.74
CA LYS A 727 17.18 -10.86 18.05
C LYS A 727 18.11 -9.66 18.17
N ARG A 728 19.40 -9.84 17.84
CA ARG A 728 20.39 -8.76 17.91
C ARG A 728 20.09 -7.63 16.93
N TYR A 729 19.57 -7.93 15.75
CA TYR A 729 19.11 -6.91 14.79
C TYR A 729 17.99 -6.06 15.37
N ILE A 730 16.96 -6.70 15.92
CA ILE A 730 15.83 -6.01 16.58
C ILE A 730 16.30 -5.22 17.80
N GLU A 731 17.30 -5.74 18.51
CA GLU A 731 17.87 -5.05 19.66
C GLU A 731 18.65 -3.80 19.30
N ALA A 732 19.35 -3.82 18.16
CA ALA A 732 20.18 -2.72 17.68
C ALA A 732 19.39 -1.60 16.97
N GLU A 733 18.23 -1.91 16.41
CA GLU A 733 17.41 -0.92 15.69
C GLU A 733 16.74 0.08 16.64
N THR A 734 17.17 1.34 16.58
CA THR A 734 16.71 2.42 17.46
C THR A 734 15.23 2.76 17.31
N LEU A 735 14.66 2.56 16.11
CA LEU A 735 13.24 2.78 15.83
C LEU A 735 12.35 1.63 16.33
N ILE A 736 12.93 0.50 16.76
CA ILE A 736 12.23 -0.58 17.44
C ILE A 736 12.46 -0.42 18.95
N ASN A 737 11.48 0.13 19.66
CA ASN A 737 11.59 0.45 21.09
C ASN A 737 10.32 0.12 21.88
N GLY A 738 10.39 0.25 23.21
CA GLY A 738 9.27 0.07 24.13
C GLY A 738 8.57 -1.30 24.01
N HIS A 739 7.25 -1.29 24.16
CA HIS A 739 6.42 -2.48 24.07
C HIS A 739 6.40 -3.11 22.67
N TYR A 740 6.60 -2.32 21.61
CA TYR A 740 6.73 -2.84 20.25
C TYR A 740 7.97 -3.75 20.12
N LYS A 741 9.12 -3.32 20.66
CA LYS A 741 10.32 -4.16 20.74
C LYS A 741 10.06 -5.43 21.56
N ALA A 742 9.44 -5.30 22.73
CA ALA A 742 9.13 -6.43 23.59
C ALA A 742 8.22 -7.45 22.87
N ALA A 743 7.21 -6.99 22.13
CA ALA A 743 6.30 -7.84 21.37
C ALA A 743 7.02 -8.61 20.25
N LEU A 744 7.90 -7.94 19.49
CA LEU A 744 8.70 -8.61 18.45
C LEU A 744 9.67 -9.63 19.04
N LEU A 745 10.33 -9.31 20.16
CA LEU A 745 11.24 -10.24 20.83
C LEU A 745 10.52 -11.46 21.39
N ALA A 746 9.29 -11.30 21.89
CA ALA A 746 8.50 -12.37 22.47
C ALA A 746 8.05 -13.43 21.45
N ILE A 747 8.01 -13.09 20.16
CA ILE A 747 7.63 -14.01 19.07
C ILE A 747 8.84 -14.59 18.32
N ILE A 748 10.07 -14.27 18.74
CA ILE A 748 11.28 -14.89 18.18
C ILE A 748 11.53 -16.20 18.93
N PRO A 749 11.52 -17.33 18.22
CA PRO A 749 11.81 -18.62 18.82
C PRO A 749 13.31 -18.87 18.91
N GLU A 750 13.99 -18.05 19.71
CA GLU A 750 15.36 -18.33 20.12
C GLU A 750 15.36 -18.83 21.57
N PRO A 751 15.98 -19.98 21.88
CA PRO A 751 16.15 -20.38 23.26
C PRO A 751 16.94 -19.29 24.00
N GLU A 752 16.35 -18.75 25.06
CA GLU A 752 17.10 -17.95 26.02
C GLU A 752 18.23 -18.81 26.58
N LYS A 753 19.48 -18.35 26.36
CA LYS A 753 20.71 -18.84 27.00
C LYS A 753 21.17 -20.24 26.58
N THR A 754 22.21 -20.29 25.76
CA THR A 754 23.40 -21.02 26.22
C THR A 754 24.03 -20.15 27.31
N MET A 755 23.85 -20.55 28.58
CA MET A 755 24.65 -20.06 29.71
C MET A 755 26.15 -20.29 29.44
N PRO A 756 27.04 -19.50 30.08
CA PRO A 756 28.27 -18.96 29.49
C PRO A 756 29.27 -19.98 28.92
#